data_AF-A0A8J6MQI2-F1
#
_entry.id   AF-A0A8J6MQI2-F1
#
_cell.length_a   1.000
_cell.length_b   1.000
_cell.length_c   1.000
_cell.angle_alpha   90.00
_cell.angle_beta   90.00
_cell.angle_gamma   90.00
#
_symmetry.space_group_name_H-M   'P 1'
#
loop_
_entity.id
_entity.type
_entity.pdbx_description
1 polymer ?
#
loop_
_entity_poly.entity_id
_entity_poly.type
_entity_poly.pdbx_seq_one_letter_code
_entity_poly.pdbx_strand_id
1 'polypeptide(L)'
;MGSNFCDRKYKIIAIESTGATRTLISELLREKGFTDIQAVPSIREALAVLETETVSWILTSVFADQDSNLFQLLHLMNRVPHLADVRVSAFVDATELELMPAAFELGLLSYHLKPFTKDKLKYEFDNLLSDFESLGWKSLNLSAAYLRKCLTESSLYPELLNFERQLMQAQPGNLQQMLNLALPLIKTNKVEEAKSVLWQVQKLDPSLEKQVKQITAAHLGNADLSAVKGSMNILNLKSAVIVENDSAIQKDLTSVLQEMGVEKIEVFGDGRSALDFLKNNPDNDLIIQEWKIPQITGPIFLQRAKDEAAQTAPFILYTSLIDSSDAQFLKEMGVAFVMNKPLPRAEIIKNIIWTVQQERSPTDKKTLERKFRQALEEKDGPGASEIMTRYMSGSVSTGAKLLMEAEFAYFEGAYEKARDLAFDSLKNAGDSIFLLNLLGKVMMQLRDIGTALKCFEKAQALAPQNLVRLCQIAEIQADLGETEKSQASLAVASELDPDSVVLQETRAKIAINAGSDDAMQLMSQLKDAGNVVSSMNNLAVAMARCGKIEDGIAQYKKTMRAIPNDRVDLLATVQFNLALAHLRANALDPAKEILVPLSQGFTKMQGKSAAILKRMKQAETLGVPIQFKKEPSVETLPSMTVATDTGGGSEVLEPKEALLDNRHEELVSALISRPGDRCCYMIFQMSSQPPQVKKMLEQKLRYKKRDVINKDQTR
;
A
#
# COMPACT_ATOMS: atom_id res chain seq x y z
N MET A 1 -9.27 10.17 -4.29
CA MET A 1 -8.56 11.45 -4.59
C MET A 1 -9.31 12.61 -3.93
N GLY A 2 -8.62 13.67 -3.49
CA GLY A 2 -9.28 14.85 -2.92
C GLY A 2 -10.12 15.55 -3.98
N SER A 3 -11.34 15.97 -3.64
CA SER A 3 -12.20 16.61 -4.64
C SER A 3 -11.67 18.01 -4.99
N ASN A 4 -11.60 18.33 -6.29
CA ASN A 4 -11.13 19.62 -6.83
C ASN A 4 -12.09 20.80 -6.54
N PHE A 5 -12.95 20.68 -5.52
CA PHE A 5 -13.98 21.67 -5.16
C PHE A 5 -13.46 22.77 -4.24
N CYS A 6 -12.46 22.46 -3.42
CA CYS A 6 -11.80 23.43 -2.55
C CYS A 6 -11.10 24.53 -3.37
N ASP A 7 -10.58 24.15 -4.54
CA ASP A 7 -9.91 25.06 -5.45
C ASP A 7 -10.91 25.64 -6.46
N ARG A 8 -11.29 26.90 -6.23
CA ARG A 8 -12.38 27.57 -6.96
C ARG A 8 -12.03 27.96 -8.41
N LYS A 9 -10.84 27.61 -8.89
CA LYS A 9 -10.36 27.93 -10.24
C LYS A 9 -10.72 26.89 -11.30
N TYR A 10 -11.15 25.70 -10.90
CA TYR A 10 -11.50 24.63 -11.84
C TYR A 10 -12.83 24.90 -12.56
N LYS A 11 -12.91 24.50 -13.82
CA LYS A 11 -14.08 24.70 -14.68
C LYS A 11 -15.32 23.94 -14.17
N ILE A 12 -16.44 24.65 -14.13
CA ILE A 12 -17.78 24.13 -13.80
C ILE A 12 -18.68 24.28 -15.01
N ILE A 13 -19.49 23.25 -15.30
CA ILE A 13 -20.55 23.33 -16.30
C ILE A 13 -21.92 23.35 -15.61
N ALA A 14 -22.76 24.33 -15.94
CA ALA A 14 -24.16 24.41 -15.52
C ALA A 14 -25.09 24.15 -16.72
N ILE A 15 -25.82 23.04 -16.69
CA ILE A 15 -26.68 22.56 -17.77
C ILE A 15 -28.15 22.78 -17.39
N GLU A 16 -28.78 23.77 -18.02
CA GLU A 16 -30.21 24.06 -17.83
C GLU A 16 -30.84 24.57 -19.11
N SER A 17 -32.06 24.12 -19.43
CA SER A 17 -32.73 24.46 -20.68
C SER A 17 -33.09 25.95 -20.79
N THR A 18 -33.42 26.58 -19.66
CA THR A 18 -33.87 27.99 -19.59
C THR A 18 -32.71 28.96 -19.34
N GLY A 19 -32.61 30.01 -20.17
CA GLY A 19 -31.53 31.01 -20.08
C GLY A 19 -31.53 31.80 -18.76
N ALA A 20 -32.70 32.11 -18.21
CA ALA A 20 -32.83 32.78 -16.92
C ALA A 20 -32.23 31.95 -15.78
N THR A 21 -32.52 30.64 -15.74
CA THR A 21 -31.98 29.73 -14.71
C THR A 21 -30.47 29.55 -14.86
N ARG A 22 -29.96 29.44 -16.09
CA ARG A 22 -28.50 29.41 -16.36
C ARG A 22 -27.78 30.65 -15.82
N THR A 23 -28.38 31.83 -16.04
CA THR A 23 -27.84 33.11 -15.56
C THR A 23 -27.82 33.13 -14.03
N LEU A 24 -28.94 32.77 -13.40
CA LEU A 24 -29.07 32.69 -11.95
C LEU A 24 -28.05 31.75 -11.30
N ILE A 25 -27.91 30.52 -11.83
CA ILE A 25 -26.93 29.54 -11.33
C ILE A 25 -25.51 30.10 -11.43
N SER A 26 -25.16 30.69 -12.58
CA SER A 26 -23.83 31.24 -12.82
C SER A 26 -23.51 32.40 -11.87
N GLU A 27 -24.45 33.31 -11.65
CA GLU A 27 -24.31 34.40 -10.70
C GLU A 27 -24.05 33.89 -9.28
N LEU A 28 -24.88 32.93 -8.81
CA LEU A 28 -24.75 32.38 -7.46
C LEU A 28 -23.45 31.60 -7.26
N LEU A 29 -22.98 30.85 -8.26
CA LEU A 29 -21.69 30.16 -8.18
C LEU A 29 -20.52 31.16 -8.14
N ARG A 30 -20.60 32.27 -8.90
CA ARG A 30 -19.60 33.35 -8.81
C ARG A 30 -19.59 34.03 -7.44
N GLU A 31 -20.76 34.21 -6.81
CA GLU A 31 -20.85 34.70 -5.42
C GLU A 31 -20.14 33.75 -4.43
N LYS A 32 -20.00 32.46 -4.74
CA LYS A 32 -19.25 31.48 -3.94
C LYS A 32 -17.76 31.36 -4.32
N GLY A 33 -17.26 32.25 -5.17
CA GLY A 33 -15.86 32.36 -5.53
C GLY A 33 -15.42 31.51 -6.72
N PHE A 34 -16.32 30.78 -7.38
CA PHE A 34 -15.99 30.03 -8.59
C PHE A 34 -15.79 30.98 -9.78
N THR A 35 -14.65 30.87 -10.45
CA THR A 35 -14.25 31.84 -11.48
C THR A 35 -14.54 31.37 -12.91
N ASP A 36 -14.43 30.07 -13.17
CA ASP A 36 -14.60 29.47 -14.49
C ASP A 36 -15.90 28.64 -14.56
N ILE A 37 -16.98 29.30 -14.97
CA ILE A 37 -18.31 28.71 -15.05
C ILE A 37 -18.83 28.87 -16.48
N GLN A 38 -19.21 27.74 -17.08
CA GLN A 38 -19.78 27.68 -18.41
C GLN A 38 -21.21 27.13 -18.35
N ALA A 39 -22.19 27.99 -18.61
CA ALA A 39 -23.58 27.58 -18.63
C ALA A 39 -24.04 27.23 -20.05
N VAL A 40 -24.57 26.02 -20.24
CA VAL A 40 -24.97 25.47 -21.54
C VAL A 40 -26.43 24.97 -21.51
N PRO A 41 -27.17 25.01 -22.63
CA PRO A 41 -28.57 24.62 -22.67
C PRO A 41 -28.81 23.11 -22.72
N SER A 42 -27.79 22.29 -23.01
CA SER A 42 -27.94 20.86 -23.28
C SER A 42 -26.74 20.04 -22.82
N ILE A 43 -26.95 18.74 -22.58
CA ILE A 43 -25.86 17.79 -22.30
C ILE A 43 -24.94 17.65 -23.51
N ARG A 44 -25.50 17.73 -24.73
CA ARG A 44 -24.71 17.70 -25.97
C ARG A 44 -23.66 18.82 -26.02
N GLU A 45 -24.03 20.04 -25.63
CA GLU A 45 -23.07 21.16 -25.57
C GLU A 45 -22.05 20.98 -24.44
N ALA A 46 -22.46 20.43 -23.29
CA ALA A 46 -21.53 20.09 -22.22
C ALA A 46 -20.48 19.05 -22.66
N LEU A 47 -20.88 18.05 -23.46
CA LEU A 47 -19.95 17.06 -24.02
C LEU A 47 -18.90 17.72 -24.91
N ALA A 48 -19.28 18.69 -25.75
CA ALA A 48 -18.32 19.41 -26.59
C ALA A 48 -17.23 20.12 -25.75
N VAL A 49 -17.59 20.64 -24.58
CA VAL A 49 -16.62 21.22 -23.63
C VAL A 49 -15.73 20.15 -23.01
N LEU A 50 -16.32 19.03 -22.55
CA LEU A 50 -15.58 17.90 -21.98
C LEU A 50 -14.62 17.23 -22.97
N GLU A 51 -14.85 17.36 -24.28
CA GLU A 51 -13.96 16.82 -25.31
C GLU A 51 -12.64 17.60 -25.39
N THR A 52 -12.62 18.87 -25.03
CA THR A 52 -11.46 19.77 -25.18
C THR A 52 -10.90 20.29 -23.87
N GLU A 53 -11.67 20.30 -22.79
CA GLU A 53 -11.32 20.98 -21.55
C GLU A 53 -11.46 20.08 -20.32
N THR A 54 -10.67 20.35 -19.28
CA THR A 54 -10.76 19.67 -17.99
C THR A 54 -11.85 20.31 -17.12
N VAL A 55 -12.88 19.55 -16.80
CA VAL A 55 -14.02 20.00 -15.97
C VAL A 55 -13.97 19.27 -14.64
N SER A 56 -14.27 19.96 -13.53
CA SER A 56 -14.33 19.33 -12.20
C SER A 56 -15.76 19.02 -11.75
N TRP A 57 -16.73 19.86 -12.13
CA TRP A 57 -18.10 19.75 -11.65
C TRP A 57 -19.13 20.09 -12.72
N ILE A 58 -20.18 19.27 -12.81
CA ILE A 58 -21.34 19.49 -13.66
C ILE A 58 -22.60 19.58 -12.79
N LEU A 59 -23.40 20.61 -13.00
CA LEU A 59 -24.74 20.78 -12.44
C LEU A 59 -25.74 20.62 -13.58
N THR A 60 -26.66 19.67 -13.51
CA THR A 60 -27.61 19.41 -14.61
C THR A 60 -29.00 19.02 -14.13
N SER A 61 -30.02 19.42 -14.88
CA SER A 61 -31.34 18.79 -14.80
C SER A 61 -31.30 17.32 -15.17
N VAL A 62 -32.25 16.52 -14.67
CA VAL A 62 -32.44 15.12 -15.11
C VAL A 62 -32.66 15.05 -16.63
N PHE A 63 -33.53 15.93 -17.14
CA PHE A 63 -33.78 16.13 -18.58
C PHE A 63 -33.49 17.58 -18.97
N ALA A 64 -32.26 17.87 -19.35
CA ALA A 64 -31.88 19.20 -19.85
C ALA A 64 -32.24 19.39 -21.34
N ASP A 65 -32.31 18.31 -22.11
CA ASP A 65 -32.67 18.30 -23.53
C ASP A 65 -33.47 17.03 -23.89
N GLN A 66 -33.88 16.91 -25.16
CA GLN A 66 -34.75 15.81 -25.62
C GLN A 66 -34.02 14.50 -25.90
N ASP A 67 -32.72 14.58 -26.20
CA ASP A 67 -31.94 13.46 -26.74
C ASP A 67 -31.03 12.82 -25.68
N SER A 68 -30.88 13.46 -24.51
CA SER A 68 -29.91 13.09 -23.49
C SER A 68 -30.43 13.31 -22.08
N ASN A 69 -29.94 12.52 -21.13
CA ASN A 69 -30.34 12.61 -19.72
C ASN A 69 -29.17 12.39 -18.75
N LEU A 70 -29.41 12.76 -17.49
CA LEU A 70 -28.45 12.63 -16.38
C LEU A 70 -27.85 11.22 -16.25
N PHE A 71 -28.66 10.16 -16.41
CA PHE A 71 -28.19 8.78 -16.22
C PHE A 71 -27.17 8.39 -17.28
N GLN A 72 -27.37 8.81 -18.52
CA GLN A 72 -26.41 8.57 -19.59
C GLN A 72 -25.10 9.33 -19.35
N LEU A 73 -25.17 10.56 -18.82
CA LEU A 73 -24.00 11.35 -18.45
C LEU A 73 -23.19 10.67 -17.34
N LEU A 74 -23.85 10.26 -16.25
CA LEU A 74 -23.21 9.51 -15.15
C LEU A 74 -22.58 8.21 -15.66
N HIS A 75 -23.30 7.47 -16.50
CA HIS A 75 -22.79 6.24 -17.10
C HIS A 75 -21.55 6.48 -17.99
N LEU A 76 -21.49 7.60 -18.72
CA LEU A 76 -20.31 8.01 -19.49
C LEU A 76 -19.10 8.25 -18.58
N MET A 77 -19.28 9.01 -17.48
CA MET A 77 -18.20 9.30 -16.53
C MET A 77 -17.58 8.03 -15.95
N ASN A 78 -18.39 6.97 -15.80
CA ASN A 78 -17.92 5.69 -15.28
C ASN A 78 -17.14 4.85 -16.30
N ARG A 79 -17.26 5.13 -17.60
CA ARG A 79 -16.64 4.35 -18.68
C ARG A 79 -15.37 4.99 -19.23
N VAL A 80 -15.21 6.29 -19.03
CA VAL A 80 -14.12 7.07 -19.61
C VAL A 80 -13.09 7.43 -18.52
N PRO A 81 -11.87 6.86 -18.55
CA PRO A 81 -10.87 7.03 -17.49
C PRO A 81 -10.55 8.48 -17.12
N HIS A 82 -10.35 9.37 -18.10
CA HIS A 82 -9.99 10.77 -17.82
C HIS A 82 -11.16 11.64 -17.34
N LEU A 83 -12.38 11.11 -17.33
CA LEU A 83 -13.55 11.77 -16.75
C LEU A 83 -13.85 11.29 -15.32
N ALA A 84 -13.04 10.38 -14.77
CA ALA A 84 -13.27 9.76 -13.46
C ALA A 84 -13.34 10.78 -12.29
N ASP A 85 -12.67 11.92 -12.42
CA ASP A 85 -12.63 12.97 -11.40
C ASP A 85 -13.73 14.03 -11.53
N VAL A 86 -14.50 13.99 -12.62
CA VAL A 86 -15.68 14.85 -12.78
C VAL A 86 -16.72 14.44 -11.75
N ARG A 87 -17.34 15.41 -11.09
CA ARG A 87 -18.49 15.18 -10.21
C ARG A 87 -19.75 15.77 -10.81
N VAL A 88 -20.89 15.16 -10.55
CA VAL A 88 -22.18 15.57 -11.14
C VAL A 88 -23.20 15.78 -10.04
N SER A 89 -23.86 16.93 -10.03
CA SER A 89 -24.98 17.27 -9.15
C SER A 89 -26.24 17.48 -9.97
N ALA A 90 -27.38 17.05 -9.45
CA ALA A 90 -28.65 17.06 -10.16
C ALA A 90 -29.58 18.19 -9.68
N PHE A 91 -30.29 18.82 -10.62
CA PHE A 91 -31.50 19.58 -10.33
C PHE A 91 -32.71 18.70 -10.65
N VAL A 92 -33.63 18.59 -9.69
CA VAL A 92 -34.62 17.51 -9.68
C VAL A 92 -36.01 18.08 -9.36
N ASP A 93 -36.99 17.71 -10.16
CA ASP A 93 -38.40 17.98 -9.88
C ASP A 93 -38.96 16.95 -8.88
N ALA A 94 -40.01 17.30 -8.13
CA ALA A 94 -40.59 16.41 -7.12
C ALA A 94 -41.03 15.04 -7.70
N THR A 95 -41.44 15.00 -8.98
CA THR A 95 -41.81 13.78 -9.70
C THR A 95 -40.64 12.87 -10.06
N GLU A 96 -39.41 13.37 -9.98
CA GLU A 96 -38.19 12.68 -10.39
C GLU A 96 -37.41 12.12 -9.18
N LEU A 97 -37.86 12.41 -7.96
CA LEU A 97 -37.19 12.00 -6.71
C LEU A 97 -37.01 10.47 -6.62
N GLU A 98 -37.98 9.70 -7.13
CA GLU A 98 -37.92 8.22 -7.14
C GLU A 98 -36.75 7.68 -7.99
N LEU A 99 -36.18 8.49 -8.89
CA LEU A 99 -35.06 8.11 -9.75
C LEU A 99 -33.70 8.33 -9.06
N MET A 100 -33.65 9.12 -7.99
CA MET A 100 -32.39 9.56 -7.38
C MET A 100 -31.53 8.42 -6.80
N PRO A 101 -32.08 7.39 -6.14
CA PRO A 101 -31.28 6.27 -5.69
C PRO A 101 -30.50 5.61 -6.84
N ALA A 102 -31.12 5.44 -8.01
CA ALA A 102 -30.45 4.90 -9.19
C ALA A 102 -29.38 5.85 -9.78
N ALA A 103 -29.55 7.17 -9.61
CA ALA A 103 -28.51 8.13 -9.99
C ALA A 103 -27.29 8.06 -9.05
N PHE A 104 -27.51 7.87 -7.75
CA PHE A 104 -26.42 7.64 -6.79
C PHE A 104 -25.67 6.33 -7.03
N GLU A 105 -26.36 5.26 -7.43
CA GLU A 105 -25.73 4.00 -7.89
C GLU A 105 -24.76 4.25 -9.07
N LEU A 106 -25.03 5.24 -9.92
CA LEU A 106 -24.15 5.65 -11.03
C LEU A 106 -23.15 6.76 -10.65
N GLY A 107 -23.05 7.16 -9.39
CA GLY A 107 -22.03 8.12 -8.92
C GLY A 107 -22.45 9.59 -8.84
N LEU A 108 -23.75 9.88 -8.70
CA LEU A 108 -24.24 11.23 -8.39
C LEU A 108 -23.61 11.78 -7.09
N LEU A 109 -23.22 13.06 -7.09
CA LEU A 109 -22.68 13.76 -5.91
C LEU A 109 -23.79 14.28 -4.98
N SER A 110 -24.75 15.02 -5.53
CA SER A 110 -25.85 15.65 -4.77
C SER A 110 -27.06 15.89 -5.66
N TYR A 111 -28.22 16.20 -5.07
CA TYR A 111 -29.39 16.66 -5.79
C TYR A 111 -30.06 17.86 -5.09
N HIS A 112 -30.73 18.72 -5.86
CA HIS A 112 -31.40 19.93 -5.37
C HIS A 112 -32.77 20.10 -6.01
N LEU A 113 -33.77 20.45 -5.20
CA LEU A 113 -35.19 20.48 -5.60
C LEU A 113 -35.59 21.76 -6.33
N LYS A 114 -36.35 21.59 -7.42
CA LYS A 114 -37.03 22.66 -8.17
C LYS A 114 -38.43 22.97 -7.59
N PRO A 115 -39.00 24.16 -7.87
CA PRO A 115 -38.45 25.28 -8.64
C PRO A 115 -37.50 26.18 -7.82
N PHE A 116 -36.55 26.82 -8.50
CA PHE A 116 -35.58 27.72 -7.87
C PHE A 116 -36.12 29.15 -7.73
N THR A 117 -36.06 29.68 -6.51
CA THR A 117 -35.95 31.13 -6.29
C THR A 117 -34.49 31.45 -6.00
N LYS A 118 -34.07 32.71 -6.22
CA LYS A 118 -32.70 33.15 -5.91
C LYS A 118 -32.30 32.80 -4.48
N ASP A 119 -33.18 33.07 -3.51
CA ASP A 119 -32.91 32.81 -2.09
C ASP A 119 -32.82 31.32 -1.77
N LYS A 120 -33.73 30.49 -2.32
CA LYS A 120 -33.70 29.03 -2.11
C LYS A 120 -32.43 28.41 -2.69
N LEU A 121 -32.07 28.76 -3.92
CA LEU A 121 -30.89 28.19 -4.57
C LEU A 121 -29.59 28.67 -3.90
N LYS A 122 -29.56 29.92 -3.44
CA LYS A 122 -28.45 30.44 -2.63
C LYS A 122 -28.27 29.64 -1.33
N TYR A 123 -29.37 29.41 -0.61
CA TYR A 123 -29.38 28.60 0.62
C TYR A 123 -28.93 27.15 0.37
N GLU A 124 -29.40 26.53 -0.72
CA GLU A 124 -28.97 25.18 -1.13
C GLU A 124 -27.46 25.09 -1.39
N PHE A 125 -26.89 26.07 -2.11
CA PHE A 125 -25.44 26.11 -2.36
C PHE A 125 -24.63 26.41 -1.11
N ASP A 126 -25.13 27.26 -0.21
CA ASP A 126 -24.50 27.53 1.09
C ASP A 126 -24.41 26.25 1.93
N ASN A 127 -25.53 25.52 2.06
CA ASN A 127 -25.54 24.27 2.81
C ASN A 127 -24.67 23.21 2.14
N LEU A 128 -24.76 23.03 0.82
CA LEU A 128 -23.94 22.05 0.12
C LEU A 128 -22.46 22.29 0.36
N LEU A 129 -21.98 23.53 0.24
CA LEU A 129 -20.57 23.85 0.41
C LEU A 129 -20.13 23.73 1.88
N SER A 130 -20.96 24.16 2.82
CA SER A 130 -20.72 24.03 4.25
C SER A 130 -20.66 22.56 4.68
N ASP A 131 -21.61 21.74 4.25
CA ASP A 131 -21.64 20.31 4.52
C ASP A 131 -20.43 19.63 3.92
N PHE A 132 -20.08 19.96 2.67
CA PHE A 132 -18.95 19.37 1.99
C PHE A 132 -17.61 19.72 2.68
N GLU A 133 -17.45 20.97 3.14
CA GLU A 133 -16.31 21.41 3.93
C GLU A 133 -16.22 20.65 5.26
N SER A 134 -17.33 20.53 5.99
CA SER A 134 -17.39 19.79 7.27
C SER A 134 -17.02 18.31 7.11
N LEU A 135 -17.29 17.73 5.93
CA LEU A 135 -16.94 16.36 5.56
C LEU A 135 -15.54 16.24 4.95
N GLY A 136 -14.73 17.31 5.01
CA GLY A 136 -13.35 17.34 4.54
C GLY A 136 -13.22 17.22 3.03
N TRP A 137 -14.18 17.74 2.26
CA TRP A 137 -14.20 17.72 0.80
C TRP A 137 -14.14 16.30 0.19
N LYS A 138 -14.67 15.30 0.91
CA LYS A 138 -14.74 13.89 0.46
C LYS A 138 -16.06 13.59 -0.26
N SER A 139 -16.02 13.38 -1.58
CA SER A 139 -17.22 13.19 -2.42
C SER A 139 -18.11 12.04 -1.94
N LEU A 140 -17.53 10.90 -1.57
CA LEU A 140 -18.26 9.75 -1.02
C LEU A 140 -19.09 10.12 0.23
N ASN A 141 -18.52 10.91 1.14
CA ASN A 141 -19.21 11.27 2.38
C ASN A 141 -20.41 12.18 2.11
N LEU A 142 -20.25 13.16 1.22
CA LEU A 142 -21.34 14.05 0.82
C LEU A 142 -22.44 13.27 0.10
N SER A 143 -22.08 12.47 -0.92
CA SER A 143 -23.06 11.67 -1.67
C SER A 143 -23.76 10.64 -0.79
N ALA A 144 -23.07 10.05 0.17
CA ALA A 144 -23.65 9.15 1.15
C ALA A 144 -24.70 9.84 2.02
N ALA A 145 -24.46 11.10 2.43
CA ALA A 145 -25.43 11.87 3.20
C ALA A 145 -26.71 12.15 2.41
N TYR A 146 -26.58 12.56 1.14
CA TYR A 146 -27.74 12.78 0.26
C TYR A 146 -28.49 11.47 -0.05
N LEU A 147 -27.78 10.38 -0.35
CA LEU A 147 -28.40 9.08 -0.59
C LEU A 147 -29.15 8.57 0.65
N ARG A 148 -28.55 8.69 1.84
CA ARG A 148 -29.19 8.34 3.11
C ARG A 148 -30.48 9.11 3.33
N LYS A 149 -30.47 10.42 3.10
CA LYS A 149 -31.66 11.27 3.16
C LYS A 149 -32.73 10.78 2.18
N CYS A 150 -32.35 10.57 0.92
CA CYS A 150 -33.25 10.12 -0.14
C CYS A 150 -33.92 8.77 0.19
N LEU A 151 -33.15 7.78 0.63
CA LEU A 151 -33.68 6.45 0.98
C LEU A 151 -34.58 6.50 2.23
N THR A 152 -34.24 7.36 3.20
CA THR A 152 -35.02 7.53 4.44
C THR A 152 -36.37 8.20 4.14
N GLU A 153 -36.38 9.29 3.38
CA GLU A 153 -37.60 10.00 2.98
C GLU A 153 -38.51 9.11 2.13
N SER A 154 -37.93 8.27 1.27
CA SER A 154 -38.66 7.30 0.45
C SER A 154 -39.05 6.01 1.21
N SER A 155 -38.70 5.91 2.50
CA SER A 155 -38.93 4.72 3.33
C SER A 155 -38.34 3.41 2.78
N LEU A 156 -37.28 3.50 1.97
CA LEU A 156 -36.56 2.38 1.37
C LEU A 156 -35.52 1.79 2.33
N TYR A 157 -35.97 1.35 3.51
CA TYR A 157 -35.10 0.88 4.59
C TYR A 157 -34.27 -0.38 4.26
N PRO A 158 -34.76 -1.36 3.47
CA PRO A 158 -33.92 -2.49 3.04
C PRO A 158 -32.72 -2.06 2.20
N GLU A 159 -32.94 -1.13 1.26
CA GLU A 159 -31.86 -0.56 0.43
C GLU A 159 -30.90 0.27 1.28
N LEU A 160 -31.44 1.07 2.22
CA LEU A 160 -30.63 1.82 3.18
C LEU A 160 -29.77 0.89 4.03
N LEU A 161 -30.34 -0.22 4.55
CA LEU A 161 -29.57 -1.18 5.33
C LEU A 161 -28.42 -1.79 4.54
N ASN A 162 -28.67 -2.15 3.28
CA ASN A 162 -27.64 -2.71 2.40
C ASN A 162 -26.53 -1.68 2.16
N PHE A 163 -26.92 -0.45 1.82
CA PHE A 163 -26.00 0.67 1.62
C PHE A 163 -25.10 0.93 2.84
N GLU A 164 -25.68 1.05 4.03
CA GLU A 164 -24.89 1.34 5.25
C GLU A 164 -23.91 0.22 5.59
N ARG A 165 -24.23 -1.04 5.28
CA ARG A 165 -23.31 -2.18 5.46
C ARG A 165 -22.16 -2.15 4.47
N GLN A 166 -22.45 -1.88 3.19
CA GLN A 166 -21.42 -1.74 2.15
C GLN A 166 -20.49 -0.55 2.46
N LEU A 167 -21.05 0.58 2.90
CA LEU A 167 -20.28 1.75 3.29
C LEU A 167 -19.45 1.51 4.56
N MET A 168 -19.94 0.72 5.51
CA MET A 168 -19.16 0.30 6.69
C MET A 168 -17.97 -0.59 6.32
N GLN A 169 -18.12 -1.48 5.34
CA GLN A 169 -16.99 -2.25 4.80
C GLN A 169 -15.95 -1.36 4.11
N ALA A 170 -16.39 -0.31 3.41
CA ALA A 170 -15.50 0.67 2.78
C ALA A 170 -14.87 1.65 3.78
N GLN A 171 -15.48 1.86 4.95
CA GLN A 171 -14.98 2.73 6.02
C GLN A 171 -14.96 2.03 7.40
N PRO A 172 -14.14 0.98 7.60
CA PRO A 172 -14.10 0.23 8.85
C PRO A 172 -13.71 1.12 10.04
N GLY A 173 -14.30 0.86 11.21
CA GLY A 173 -14.05 1.63 12.44
C GLY A 173 -14.65 3.04 12.49
N ASN A 174 -15.35 3.49 11.44
CA ASN A 174 -16.10 4.75 11.50
C ASN A 174 -17.36 4.57 12.36
N LEU A 175 -17.31 5.02 13.61
CA LEU A 175 -18.39 4.83 14.58
C LEU A 175 -19.66 5.61 14.24
N GLN A 176 -19.54 6.77 13.58
CA GLN A 176 -20.72 7.48 13.05
C GLN A 176 -21.39 6.68 11.93
N GLN A 177 -20.58 6.05 11.06
CA GLN A 177 -21.09 5.17 10.01
C GLN A 177 -21.75 3.91 10.60
N MET A 178 -21.20 3.38 11.69
CA MET A 178 -21.83 2.29 12.44
C MET A 178 -23.16 2.73 13.04
N LEU A 179 -23.23 3.92 13.64
CA LEU A 179 -24.46 4.48 14.20
C LEU A 179 -25.56 4.62 13.15
N ASN A 180 -25.21 4.94 11.90
CA ASN A 180 -26.16 5.06 10.79
C ASN A 180 -26.87 3.73 10.47
N LEU A 181 -26.36 2.57 10.89
CA LEU A 181 -27.04 1.27 10.77
C LEU A 181 -28.28 1.18 11.68
N ALA A 182 -28.33 1.92 12.78
CA ALA A 182 -29.35 1.73 13.81
C ALA A 182 -30.78 1.95 13.27
N LEU A 183 -31.02 3.07 12.57
CA LEU A 183 -32.34 3.37 12.01
C LEU A 183 -32.84 2.30 11.00
N PRO A 184 -32.09 1.95 9.94
CA PRO A 184 -32.54 0.93 8.99
C PRO A 184 -32.67 -0.45 9.63
N LEU A 185 -31.84 -0.82 10.61
CA LEU A 185 -32.01 -2.07 11.36
C LEU A 185 -33.35 -2.11 12.12
N ILE A 186 -33.70 -1.03 12.82
CA ILE A 186 -34.98 -0.94 13.54
C ILE A 186 -36.15 -1.04 12.57
N LYS A 187 -36.08 -0.30 11.45
CA LYS A 187 -37.15 -0.24 10.45
C LYS A 187 -37.30 -1.52 9.63
N THR A 188 -36.27 -2.36 9.59
CA THR A 188 -36.30 -3.71 8.97
C THR A 188 -36.52 -4.84 9.99
N ASN A 189 -37.00 -4.51 11.19
CA ASN A 189 -37.32 -5.45 12.27
C ASN A 189 -36.12 -6.27 12.81
N LYS A 190 -34.91 -5.71 12.73
CA LYS A 190 -33.67 -6.26 13.29
C LYS A 190 -33.27 -5.54 14.58
N VAL A 191 -34.21 -5.46 15.53
CA VAL A 191 -34.10 -4.63 16.73
C VAL A 191 -32.94 -5.03 17.63
N GLU A 192 -32.68 -6.32 17.83
CA GLU A 192 -31.56 -6.78 18.68
C GLU A 192 -30.19 -6.41 18.08
N GLU A 193 -30.06 -6.48 16.76
CA GLU A 193 -28.84 -6.01 16.07
C GLU A 193 -28.70 -4.49 16.22
N ALA A 194 -29.79 -3.72 16.13
CA ALA A 194 -29.76 -2.28 16.36
C ALA A 194 -29.34 -1.92 17.79
N LYS A 195 -29.84 -2.65 18.80
CA LYS A 195 -29.44 -2.45 20.20
C LYS A 195 -27.95 -2.74 20.40
N SER A 196 -27.43 -3.80 19.77
CA SER A 196 -25.99 -4.12 19.77
C SER A 196 -25.16 -2.99 19.16
N VAL A 197 -25.56 -2.47 17.99
CA VAL A 197 -24.92 -1.32 17.36
C VAL A 197 -24.91 -0.10 18.29
N LEU A 198 -26.07 0.26 18.85
CA LEU A 198 -26.22 1.44 19.71
C LEU A 198 -25.40 1.32 20.99
N TRP A 199 -25.44 0.16 21.65
CA TRP A 199 -24.63 -0.14 22.83
C TRP A 199 -23.14 -0.01 22.52
N GLN A 200 -22.69 -0.64 21.43
CA GLN A 200 -21.29 -0.68 21.06
C GLN A 200 -20.77 0.72 20.70
N VAL A 201 -21.51 1.50 19.91
CA VAL A 201 -21.14 2.89 19.59
C VAL A 201 -21.00 3.73 20.86
N GLN A 202 -21.97 3.64 21.78
CA GLN A 202 -21.93 4.39 23.05
C GLN A 202 -20.72 3.99 23.92
N LYS A 203 -20.34 2.71 23.91
CA LYS A 203 -19.18 2.21 24.65
C LYS A 203 -17.86 2.69 24.06
N LEU A 204 -17.75 2.66 22.74
CA LEU A 204 -16.52 2.98 22.04
C LEU A 204 -16.27 4.49 21.90
N ASP A 205 -17.33 5.28 21.78
CA ASP A 205 -17.25 6.74 21.70
C ASP A 205 -18.34 7.42 22.55
N PRO A 206 -17.99 7.84 23.78
CA PRO A 206 -18.91 8.56 24.66
C PRO A 206 -19.46 9.87 24.07
N SER A 207 -18.79 10.49 23.09
CA SER A 207 -19.27 11.74 22.48
C SER A 207 -20.56 11.53 21.66
N LEU A 208 -20.80 10.30 21.20
CA LEU A 208 -22.00 9.92 20.46
C LEU A 208 -23.19 9.55 21.36
N GLU A 209 -23.03 9.56 22.68
CA GLU A 209 -24.07 9.17 23.65
C GLU A 209 -25.37 9.96 23.46
N LYS A 210 -25.28 11.26 23.15
CA LYS A 210 -26.47 12.08 22.90
C LYS A 210 -27.27 11.58 21.70
N GLN A 211 -26.59 11.25 20.60
CA GLN A 211 -27.25 10.72 19.39
C GLN A 211 -27.84 9.33 19.65
N VAL A 212 -27.10 8.47 20.36
CA VAL A 212 -27.59 7.14 20.76
C VAL A 212 -28.87 7.25 21.59
N LYS A 213 -28.90 8.14 22.59
CA LYS A 213 -30.09 8.40 23.40
C LYS A 213 -31.26 8.93 22.58
N GLN A 214 -31.01 9.83 21.64
CA GLN A 214 -32.05 10.37 20.74
C GLN A 214 -32.66 9.26 19.87
N ILE A 215 -31.84 8.42 19.24
CA ILE A 215 -32.32 7.30 18.41
C ILE A 215 -33.09 6.29 19.27
N THR A 216 -32.57 5.96 20.45
CA THR A 216 -33.21 5.03 21.38
C THR A 216 -34.57 5.55 21.82
N ALA A 217 -34.67 6.80 22.26
CA ALA A 217 -35.93 7.40 22.68
C ALA A 217 -36.95 7.50 21.52
N ALA A 218 -36.49 7.89 20.31
CA ALA A 218 -37.35 8.09 19.16
C ALA A 218 -37.89 6.78 18.54
N HIS A 219 -37.16 5.67 18.66
CA HIS A 219 -37.46 4.45 17.91
C HIS A 219 -37.53 3.16 18.74
N LEU A 220 -36.97 3.14 19.96
CA LEU A 220 -36.92 1.97 20.84
C LEU A 220 -37.56 2.21 22.23
N GLY A 221 -37.98 3.44 22.54
CA GLY A 221 -38.52 3.80 23.85
C GLY A 221 -37.47 3.69 24.96
N ASN A 222 -37.84 3.08 26.10
CA ASN A 222 -36.95 2.90 27.26
C ASN A 222 -36.15 1.58 27.19
N ALA A 223 -35.69 1.19 26.00
CA ALA A 223 -34.90 -0.01 25.84
C ALA A 223 -33.59 0.08 26.64
N ASP A 224 -33.36 -0.89 27.53
CA ASP A 224 -32.10 -0.99 28.27
C ASP A 224 -31.01 -1.59 27.39
N LEU A 225 -30.06 -0.76 26.98
CA LEU A 225 -28.92 -1.17 26.17
C LEU A 225 -27.87 -1.93 27.00
N SER A 226 -27.88 -1.85 28.33
CA SER A 226 -26.85 -2.42 29.19
C SER A 226 -26.83 -3.96 29.21
N ALA A 227 -27.95 -4.60 28.85
CA ALA A 227 -28.10 -6.05 28.84
C ALA A 227 -27.56 -6.74 27.56
N VAL A 228 -27.07 -5.97 26.58
CA VAL A 228 -26.60 -6.51 25.29
C VAL A 228 -25.23 -7.17 25.45
N LYS A 229 -25.06 -8.37 24.89
CA LYS A 229 -23.84 -9.19 25.02
C LYS A 229 -23.04 -9.39 23.72
N GLY A 230 -23.51 -8.86 22.59
CA GLY A 230 -22.85 -9.01 21.30
C GLY A 230 -22.20 -7.71 20.82
N SER A 231 -20.99 -7.81 20.28
CA SER A 231 -20.28 -6.76 19.54
C SER A 231 -20.14 -7.17 18.07
N MET A 232 -20.43 -6.25 17.15
CA MET A 232 -20.10 -6.43 15.75
C MET A 232 -18.60 -6.19 15.58
N ASN A 233 -17.94 -6.95 14.71
CA ASN A 233 -16.52 -6.72 14.42
C ASN A 233 -16.35 -5.47 13.54
N ILE A 234 -16.22 -4.31 14.19
CA ILE A 234 -16.23 -2.99 13.52
C ILE A 234 -14.96 -2.72 12.72
N LEU A 235 -13.87 -3.39 13.08
CA LEU A 235 -12.59 -3.28 12.42
C LEU A 235 -12.34 -4.42 11.46
N ASN A 236 -13.18 -5.46 11.42
CA ASN A 236 -12.92 -6.69 10.68
C ASN A 236 -11.52 -7.26 10.99
N LEU A 237 -11.13 -7.27 12.26
CA LEU A 237 -9.91 -7.93 12.76
C LEU A 237 -10.29 -9.31 13.27
N LYS A 238 -9.73 -10.36 12.70
CA LYS A 238 -9.95 -11.75 13.11
C LYS A 238 -9.12 -12.10 14.33
N SER A 239 -7.87 -11.64 14.39
CA SER A 239 -6.93 -11.94 15.47
C SER A 239 -6.11 -10.74 15.94
N ALA A 240 -5.83 -10.72 17.24
CA ALA A 240 -4.90 -9.77 17.85
C ALA A 240 -4.03 -10.47 18.90
N VAL A 241 -2.78 -10.03 19.01
CA VAL A 241 -1.83 -10.50 20.03
C VAL A 241 -1.49 -9.36 20.97
N ILE A 242 -1.54 -9.62 22.28
CA ILE A 242 -1.13 -8.68 23.33
C ILE A 242 0.10 -9.25 24.01
N VAL A 243 1.20 -8.49 24.04
CA VAL A 243 2.43 -8.83 24.76
C VAL A 243 2.67 -7.78 25.83
N GLU A 244 2.24 -8.08 27.04
CA GLU A 244 2.16 -7.15 28.17
C GLU A 244 2.36 -7.94 29.46
N ASN A 245 3.15 -7.46 30.42
CA ASN A 245 3.38 -8.18 31.68
C ASN A 245 2.47 -7.72 32.82
N ASP A 246 1.82 -6.56 32.70
CA ASP A 246 0.83 -6.10 33.68
C ASP A 246 -0.57 -6.68 33.44
N SER A 247 -1.05 -7.48 34.40
CA SER A 247 -2.35 -8.17 34.30
C SER A 247 -3.58 -7.25 34.23
N ALA A 248 -3.50 -6.03 34.78
CA ALA A 248 -4.59 -5.06 34.70
C ALA A 248 -4.66 -4.46 33.29
N ILE A 249 -3.50 -4.15 32.70
CA ILE A 249 -3.41 -3.64 31.32
C ILE A 249 -3.82 -4.73 30.32
N GLN A 250 -3.38 -5.96 30.52
CA GLN A 250 -3.83 -7.11 29.72
C GLN A 250 -5.36 -7.20 29.67
N LYS A 251 -6.02 -7.12 30.85
CA LYS A 251 -7.48 -7.20 30.96
C LYS A 251 -8.18 -6.02 30.27
N ASP A 252 -7.65 -4.80 30.45
CA ASP A 252 -8.21 -3.60 29.82
C ASP A 252 -8.12 -3.67 28.30
N LEU A 253 -6.94 -3.98 27.74
CA LEU A 253 -6.72 -4.15 26.30
C LEU A 253 -7.56 -5.29 25.71
N THR A 254 -7.64 -6.43 26.40
CA THR A 254 -8.48 -7.57 25.98
C THR A 254 -9.95 -7.15 25.91
N SER A 255 -10.43 -6.46 26.94
CA SER A 255 -11.80 -5.95 26.97
C SER A 255 -12.07 -4.94 25.85
N VAL A 256 -11.13 -4.04 25.55
CA VAL A 256 -11.24 -3.09 24.43
C VAL A 256 -11.39 -3.85 23.11
N LEU A 257 -10.51 -4.81 22.82
CA LEU A 257 -10.55 -5.57 21.56
C LEU A 257 -11.82 -6.43 21.44
N GLN A 258 -12.30 -7.03 22.54
CA GLN A 258 -13.57 -7.77 22.56
C GLN A 258 -14.76 -6.85 22.27
N GLU A 259 -14.79 -5.64 22.84
CA GLU A 259 -15.82 -4.64 22.57
C GLU A 259 -15.78 -4.13 21.12
N MET A 260 -14.62 -4.19 20.45
CA MET A 260 -14.48 -3.92 19.02
C MET A 260 -14.86 -5.12 18.13
N GLY A 261 -15.17 -6.26 18.74
CA GLY A 261 -15.62 -7.50 18.10
C GLY A 261 -14.49 -8.40 17.57
N VAL A 262 -13.27 -8.26 18.10
CA VAL A 262 -12.15 -9.16 17.78
C VAL A 262 -12.40 -10.52 18.45
N GLU A 263 -12.43 -11.59 17.65
CA GLU A 263 -12.80 -12.93 18.12
C GLU A 263 -11.65 -13.69 18.79
N LYS A 264 -10.44 -13.59 18.22
CA LYS A 264 -9.26 -14.30 18.71
C LYS A 264 -8.27 -13.31 19.31
N ILE A 265 -8.11 -13.34 20.62
CA ILE A 265 -7.17 -12.46 21.33
C ILE A 265 -6.25 -13.35 22.16
N GLU A 266 -4.98 -13.35 21.81
CA GLU A 266 -3.95 -14.13 22.50
C GLU A 266 -3.09 -13.20 23.35
N VAL A 267 -2.88 -13.56 24.62
CA VAL A 267 -2.23 -12.70 25.61
C VAL A 267 -1.01 -13.39 26.19
N PHE A 268 0.13 -12.71 26.14
CA PHE A 268 1.41 -13.22 26.60
C PHE A 268 2.04 -12.26 27.62
N GLY A 269 2.58 -12.83 28.70
CA GLY A 269 3.30 -12.09 29.74
C GLY A 269 4.78 -11.87 29.45
N ASP A 270 5.33 -12.49 28.41
CA ASP A 270 6.75 -12.46 28.06
C ASP A 270 6.97 -12.55 26.54
N GLY A 271 8.12 -12.06 26.08
CA GLY A 271 8.42 -12.00 24.65
C GLY A 271 8.75 -13.35 24.02
N ARG A 272 9.21 -14.34 24.79
CA ARG A 272 9.62 -15.64 24.24
C ARG A 272 8.41 -16.47 23.85
N SER A 273 7.46 -16.62 24.77
CA SER A 273 6.21 -17.35 24.53
C SER A 273 5.39 -16.71 23.41
N ALA A 274 5.34 -15.37 23.37
CA ALA A 274 4.71 -14.63 22.27
C ALA A 274 5.39 -14.92 20.91
N LEU A 275 6.73 -14.91 20.86
CA LEU A 275 7.45 -15.16 19.60
C LEU A 275 7.27 -16.60 19.11
N ASP A 276 7.30 -17.58 20.01
CA ASP A 276 7.08 -18.99 19.68
C ASP A 276 5.63 -19.21 19.17
N PHE A 277 4.65 -18.47 19.70
CA PHE A 277 3.28 -18.46 19.15
C PHE A 277 3.22 -17.86 17.75
N LEU A 278 3.81 -16.67 17.53
CA LEU A 278 3.78 -15.96 16.25
C LEU A 278 4.44 -16.79 15.13
N LYS A 279 5.53 -17.51 15.43
CA LYS A 279 6.18 -18.41 14.46
C LYS A 279 5.28 -19.52 13.92
N ASN A 280 4.36 -20.00 14.76
CA ASN A 280 3.40 -21.04 14.38
C ASN A 280 2.10 -20.46 13.81
N ASN A 281 1.86 -19.17 14.03
CA ASN A 281 0.65 -18.46 13.64
C ASN A 281 1.05 -17.08 13.08
N PRO A 282 1.65 -16.99 11.88
CA PRO A 282 2.17 -15.73 11.35
C PRO A 282 1.07 -14.72 10.98
N ASP A 283 -0.13 -15.21 10.65
CA ASP A 283 -1.27 -14.42 10.19
C ASP A 283 -2.01 -13.77 11.39
N ASN A 284 -1.51 -12.63 11.87
CA ASN A 284 -2.19 -11.80 12.87
C ASN A 284 -2.50 -10.40 12.34
N ASP A 285 -3.71 -9.91 12.62
CA ASP A 285 -4.14 -8.61 12.10
C ASP A 285 -3.63 -7.42 12.94
N LEU A 286 -3.25 -7.66 14.20
CA LEU A 286 -2.75 -6.61 15.10
C LEU A 286 -1.87 -7.20 16.21
N ILE A 287 -0.75 -6.53 16.51
CA ILE A 287 0.09 -6.86 17.66
C ILE A 287 0.22 -5.61 18.54
N ILE A 288 -0.17 -5.71 19.81
CA ILE A 288 0.04 -4.67 20.82
C ILE A 288 1.11 -5.16 21.78
N GLN A 289 2.17 -4.38 21.95
CA GLN A 289 3.36 -4.80 22.68
C GLN A 289 3.79 -3.74 23.70
N GLU A 290 4.29 -4.18 24.86
CA GLU A 290 5.07 -3.37 25.81
C GLU A 290 6.58 -3.44 25.51
N TRP A 291 7.27 -2.32 25.72
CA TRP A 291 8.71 -2.16 25.51
C TRP A 291 9.54 -2.99 26.50
N LYS A 292 9.15 -2.98 27.78
CA LYS A 292 9.84 -3.73 28.83
C LYS A 292 9.10 -4.99 29.21
N ILE A 293 9.38 -6.06 28.45
CA ILE A 293 8.80 -7.39 28.64
C ILE A 293 9.88 -8.41 29.10
N PRO A 294 9.52 -9.43 29.90
CA PRO A 294 10.45 -10.47 30.37
C PRO A 294 10.98 -11.40 29.27
N GLN A 295 12.04 -12.13 29.60
CA GLN A 295 12.75 -13.14 28.81
C GLN A 295 13.46 -12.60 27.56
N ILE A 296 12.74 -11.93 26.67
CA ILE A 296 13.27 -11.23 25.50
C ILE A 296 12.80 -9.78 25.61
N THR A 297 13.70 -8.81 25.46
CA THR A 297 13.34 -7.39 25.54
C THR A 297 12.45 -6.98 24.36
N GLY A 298 11.63 -5.94 24.54
CA GLY A 298 10.71 -5.48 23.49
C GLY A 298 11.39 -5.14 22.14
N PRO A 299 12.55 -4.47 22.10
CA PRO A 299 13.30 -4.21 20.88
C PRO A 299 13.73 -5.48 20.12
N ILE A 300 14.15 -6.51 20.85
CA ILE A 300 14.56 -7.80 20.24
C ILE A 300 13.34 -8.58 19.79
N PHE A 301 12.27 -8.60 20.59
CA PHE A 301 11.01 -9.21 20.20
C PHE A 301 10.46 -8.57 18.92
N LEU A 302 10.45 -7.24 18.81
CA LEU A 302 9.98 -6.51 17.64
C LEU A 302 10.78 -6.88 16.38
N GLN A 303 12.12 -6.88 16.47
CA GLN A 303 13.00 -7.29 15.37
C GLN A 303 12.72 -8.73 14.95
N ARG A 304 12.75 -9.68 15.89
CA ARG A 304 12.53 -11.10 15.59
C ARG A 304 11.14 -11.39 15.05
N ALA A 305 10.11 -10.76 15.60
CA ALA A 305 8.75 -10.94 15.14
C ALA A 305 8.61 -10.44 13.70
N LYS A 306 9.21 -9.29 13.36
CA LYS A 306 9.19 -8.76 11.99
C LYS A 306 10.01 -9.59 11.02
N ASP A 307 11.15 -10.16 11.43
CA ASP A 307 11.97 -10.95 10.52
C ASP A 307 11.40 -12.36 10.31
N GLU A 308 10.95 -13.02 11.38
CA GLU A 308 10.73 -14.48 11.40
C GLU A 308 9.26 -14.91 11.34
N ALA A 309 8.29 -14.01 11.58
CA ALA A 309 6.89 -14.42 11.76
C ALA A 309 5.84 -13.43 11.22
N ALA A 310 5.76 -12.24 11.81
CA ALA A 310 4.68 -11.26 11.64
C ALA A 310 5.14 -10.03 10.83
N GLN A 311 5.71 -10.27 9.65
CA GLN A 311 6.30 -9.25 8.76
C GLN A 311 5.33 -8.10 8.46
N THR A 312 4.07 -8.43 8.16
CA THR A 312 3.08 -7.49 7.66
C THR A 312 2.12 -6.96 8.73
N ALA A 313 2.15 -7.56 9.92
CA ALA A 313 1.25 -7.18 11.00
C ALA A 313 1.61 -5.79 11.55
N PRO A 314 0.62 -4.92 11.79
CA PRO A 314 0.87 -3.64 12.44
C PRO A 314 1.19 -3.84 13.92
N PHE A 315 2.29 -3.22 14.35
CA PHE A 315 2.67 -3.15 15.77
C PHE A 315 2.21 -1.83 16.36
N ILE A 316 1.46 -1.90 17.46
CA ILE A 316 1.21 -0.78 18.36
C ILE A 316 2.06 -0.98 19.61
N LEU A 317 2.96 -0.05 19.88
CA LEU A 317 3.72 -0.04 21.12
C LEU A 317 2.91 0.70 22.18
N TYR A 318 2.60 0.07 23.32
CA TYR A 318 1.98 0.72 24.47
C TYR A 318 2.93 0.68 25.66
N THR A 319 3.54 1.81 26.00
CA THR A 319 4.62 1.87 27.01
C THR A 319 4.72 3.24 27.66
N SER A 320 5.41 3.33 28.80
CA SER A 320 5.87 4.59 29.43
C SER A 320 7.36 4.87 29.19
N LEU A 321 8.06 3.97 28.50
CA LEU A 321 9.52 3.96 28.39
C LEU A 321 9.96 4.10 26.94
N ILE A 322 10.11 5.34 26.47
CA ILE A 322 10.72 5.64 25.16
C ILE A 322 11.58 6.88 25.32
N ASP A 323 12.85 6.77 24.95
CA ASP A 323 13.74 7.91 24.81
C ASP A 323 13.91 8.33 23.32
N SER A 324 14.74 9.34 23.08
CA SER A 324 14.99 9.83 21.71
C SER A 324 15.69 8.83 20.80
N SER A 325 16.50 7.92 21.36
CA SER A 325 17.20 6.88 20.59
C SER A 325 16.23 5.75 20.20
N ASP A 326 15.30 5.41 21.10
CA ASP A 326 14.23 4.45 20.82
C ASP A 326 13.32 4.95 19.71
N ALA A 327 13.03 6.25 19.64
CA ALA A 327 12.18 6.83 18.60
C ALA A 327 12.70 6.58 17.17
N GLN A 328 14.03 6.67 16.94
CA GLN A 328 14.62 6.38 15.63
C GLN A 328 14.53 4.90 15.30
N PHE A 329 14.81 4.04 16.27
CA PHE A 329 14.69 2.60 16.12
C PHE A 329 13.25 2.15 15.82
N LEU A 330 12.26 2.67 16.56
CA LEU A 330 10.84 2.38 16.33
C LEU A 330 10.37 2.81 14.94
N LYS A 331 10.87 3.97 14.47
CA LYS A 331 10.61 4.46 13.12
C LYS A 331 11.18 3.50 12.08
N GLU A 332 12.43 3.09 12.27
CA GLU A 332 13.11 2.16 11.37
C GLU A 332 12.42 0.79 11.31
N MET A 333 12.01 0.24 12.46
CA MET A 333 11.28 -1.02 12.53
C MET A 333 9.86 -0.93 11.95
N GLY A 334 9.38 0.25 11.58
CA GLY A 334 8.05 0.42 11.02
C GLY A 334 6.96 0.09 12.03
N VAL A 335 7.09 0.56 13.28
CA VAL A 335 6.00 0.51 14.26
C VAL A 335 4.85 1.40 13.77
N ALA A 336 3.64 0.86 13.77
CA ALA A 336 2.48 1.54 13.20
C ALA A 336 2.02 2.70 14.09
N PHE A 337 2.03 2.51 15.41
CA PHE A 337 1.66 3.54 16.36
C PHE A 337 2.34 3.36 17.71
N VAL A 338 2.55 4.47 18.43
CA VAL A 338 3.12 4.49 19.77
C VAL A 338 2.14 5.17 20.72
N MET A 339 1.73 4.46 21.76
CA MET A 339 0.81 4.88 22.80
C MET A 339 1.58 5.05 24.13
N ASN A 340 1.45 6.21 24.77
CA ASN A 340 2.17 6.52 26.00
C ASN A 340 1.32 6.24 27.25
N LYS A 341 1.78 5.36 28.14
CA LYS A 341 1.08 5.06 29.40
C LYS A 341 1.16 6.22 30.41
N PRO A 342 0.09 6.49 31.18
CA PRO A 342 -1.26 5.91 31.08
C PRO A 342 -2.10 6.62 30.00
N LEU A 343 -2.94 5.87 29.27
CA LEU A 343 -3.97 6.44 28.39
C LEU A 343 -5.38 6.16 28.92
N PRO A 344 -6.31 7.13 28.82
CA PRO A 344 -7.72 6.85 28.99
C PRO A 344 -8.21 5.84 27.95
N ARG A 345 -9.14 4.96 28.37
CA ARG A 345 -9.72 3.91 27.51
C ARG A 345 -10.22 4.42 26.15
N ALA A 346 -10.87 5.58 26.13
CA ALA A 346 -11.37 6.19 24.90
C ALA A 346 -10.24 6.52 23.90
N GLU A 347 -9.07 6.97 24.39
CA GLU A 347 -7.91 7.23 23.53
C GLU A 347 -7.26 5.93 23.04
N ILE A 348 -7.26 4.86 23.84
CA ILE A 348 -6.79 3.53 23.38
C ILE A 348 -7.65 3.05 22.19
N ILE A 349 -8.98 3.07 22.34
CA ILE A 349 -9.93 2.69 21.29
C ILE A 349 -9.68 3.53 20.03
N LYS A 350 -9.63 4.85 20.17
CA LYS A 350 -9.39 5.78 19.07
C LYS A 350 -8.07 5.50 18.35
N ASN A 351 -6.98 5.23 19.08
CA ASN A 351 -5.68 4.95 18.50
C ASN A 351 -5.63 3.59 17.77
N ILE A 352 -6.33 2.56 18.28
CA ILE A 352 -6.46 1.26 17.59
C ILE A 352 -7.27 1.44 16.30
N ILE A 353 -8.43 2.11 16.36
CA ILE A 353 -9.25 2.42 15.17
C ILE A 353 -8.42 3.18 14.14
N TRP A 354 -7.74 4.24 14.57
CA TRP A 354 -6.88 5.04 13.70
C TRP A 354 -5.81 4.17 13.03
N THR A 355 -5.08 3.35 13.80
CA THR A 355 -4.03 2.48 13.27
C THR A 355 -4.58 1.56 12.19
N VAL A 356 -5.68 0.85 12.45
CA VAL A 356 -6.25 -0.09 11.48
C VAL A 356 -6.79 0.60 10.23
N GLN A 357 -7.37 1.80 10.38
CA GLN A 357 -7.78 2.60 9.23
C GLN A 357 -6.58 3.00 8.37
N GLN A 358 -5.48 3.43 8.99
CA GLN A 358 -4.26 3.77 8.27
C GLN A 358 -3.61 2.54 7.61
N GLU A 359 -3.67 1.35 8.21
CA GLU A 359 -3.17 0.13 7.57
C GLU A 359 -3.91 -0.24 6.29
N ARG A 360 -5.22 0.03 6.23
CA ARG A 360 -6.07 -0.32 5.08
C ARG A 360 -6.08 0.76 4.01
N SER A 361 -6.13 2.02 4.44
CA SER A 361 -6.26 3.17 3.56
C SER A 361 -5.41 4.29 4.12
N PRO A 362 -4.08 4.23 3.91
CA PRO A 362 -3.15 5.20 4.47
C PRO A 362 -3.49 6.59 3.97
N THR A 363 -3.71 7.52 4.89
CA THR A 363 -4.01 8.93 4.61
C THR A 363 -2.96 9.84 5.22
N ASP A 364 -2.35 9.42 6.34
CA ASP A 364 -1.25 10.14 6.93
C ASP A 364 0.09 9.79 6.24
N LYS A 365 0.99 10.77 6.24
CA LYS A 365 2.28 10.69 5.55
C LYS A 365 3.21 9.63 6.13
N LYS A 366 3.22 9.44 7.46
CA LYS A 366 4.12 8.48 8.11
C LYS A 366 3.70 7.05 7.79
N THR A 367 2.39 6.79 7.75
CA THR A 367 1.86 5.50 7.32
C THR A 367 2.10 5.26 5.83
N LEU A 368 1.91 6.26 4.96
CA LEU A 368 2.29 6.14 3.55
C LEU A 368 3.78 5.80 3.39
N GLU A 369 4.66 6.48 4.12
CA GLU A 369 6.10 6.20 4.17
C GLU A 369 6.42 4.77 4.61
N ARG A 370 5.77 4.29 5.67
CA ARG A 370 5.97 2.92 6.16
C ARG A 370 5.45 1.87 5.18
N LYS A 371 4.21 2.05 4.68
CA LYS A 371 3.59 1.13 3.72
C LYS A 371 4.34 1.06 2.40
N PHE A 372 4.89 2.19 1.95
CA PHE A 372 5.79 2.24 0.79
C PHE A 372 7.00 1.32 0.99
N ARG A 373 7.71 1.45 2.13
CA ARG A 373 8.87 0.60 2.43
C ARG A 373 8.51 -0.87 2.58
N GLN A 374 7.38 -1.16 3.23
CA GLN A 374 6.85 -2.52 3.33
C GLN A 374 6.61 -3.11 1.93
N ALA A 375 5.98 -2.36 1.01
CA ALA A 375 5.76 -2.81 -0.36
C ALA A 375 7.08 -3.07 -1.11
N LEU A 376 8.12 -2.24 -0.90
CA LEU A 376 9.46 -2.50 -1.46
C LEU A 376 10.08 -3.79 -0.92
N GLU A 377 9.95 -4.06 0.39
CA GLU A 377 10.45 -5.27 1.04
C GLU A 377 9.73 -6.53 0.53
N GLU A 378 8.41 -6.44 0.35
CA GLU A 378 7.55 -7.47 -0.25
C GLU A 378 7.76 -7.63 -1.77
N LYS A 379 8.56 -6.75 -2.38
CA LYS A 379 8.83 -6.66 -3.83
C LYS A 379 7.59 -6.32 -4.68
N ASP A 380 6.62 -5.65 -4.09
CA ASP A 380 5.45 -5.08 -4.77
C ASP A 380 5.76 -3.69 -5.34
N GLY A 381 6.46 -3.67 -6.48
CA GLY A 381 6.78 -2.44 -7.20
C GLY A 381 5.56 -1.60 -7.61
N PRO A 382 4.50 -2.21 -8.20
CA PRO A 382 3.27 -1.49 -8.54
C PRO A 382 2.59 -0.85 -7.32
N GLY A 383 2.44 -1.58 -6.21
CA GLY A 383 1.85 -1.04 -4.98
C GLY A 383 2.69 0.09 -4.38
N ALA A 384 4.01 -0.05 -4.36
CA ALA A 384 4.92 1.00 -3.91
C ALA A 384 4.79 2.28 -4.77
N SER A 385 4.72 2.14 -6.10
CA SER A 385 4.57 3.26 -7.03
C SER A 385 3.24 4.00 -6.85
N GLU A 386 2.15 3.27 -6.59
CA GLU A 386 0.85 3.87 -6.31
C GLU A 386 0.85 4.68 -5.00
N ILE A 387 1.40 4.10 -3.93
CA ILE A 387 1.54 4.77 -2.63
C ILE A 387 2.40 6.03 -2.78
N MET A 388 3.51 5.92 -3.51
CA MET A 388 4.41 7.03 -3.79
C MET A 388 3.69 8.16 -4.55
N THR A 389 2.91 7.84 -5.58
CA THR A 389 2.11 8.83 -6.33
C THR A 389 1.16 9.59 -5.40
N ARG A 390 0.46 8.88 -4.52
CA ARG A 390 -0.44 9.48 -3.52
C ARG A 390 0.34 10.37 -2.55
N TYR A 391 1.50 9.93 -2.08
CA TYR A 391 2.38 10.72 -1.22
C TYR A 391 2.85 12.01 -1.90
N MET A 392 3.27 11.94 -3.17
CA MET A 392 3.75 13.11 -3.93
C MET A 392 2.68 14.16 -4.19
N SER A 393 1.42 13.75 -4.31
CA SER A 393 0.27 14.65 -4.47
C SER A 393 0.00 15.52 -3.25
N GLY A 394 0.47 15.10 -2.07
CA GLY A 394 0.36 15.85 -0.83
C GLY A 394 1.39 16.98 -0.71
N SER A 395 1.13 17.91 0.21
CA SER A 395 2.13 18.91 0.61
C SER A 395 3.24 18.23 1.42
N VAL A 396 4.38 17.94 0.79
CA VAL A 396 5.53 17.23 1.40
C VAL A 396 6.81 18.00 1.09
N SER A 397 7.78 17.98 2.01
CA SER A 397 9.08 18.62 1.79
C SER A 397 9.85 17.98 0.64
N THR A 398 10.62 18.79 -0.09
CA THR A 398 11.45 18.34 -1.21
C THR A 398 12.37 17.18 -0.82
N GLY A 399 13.03 17.27 0.34
CA GLY A 399 13.94 16.22 0.80
C GLY A 399 13.25 14.86 1.05
N ALA A 400 12.02 14.86 1.56
CA ALA A 400 11.28 13.61 1.77
C ALA A 400 10.76 13.00 0.45
N LYS A 401 10.40 13.83 -0.54
CA LYS A 401 10.09 13.36 -1.90
C LYS A 401 11.30 12.69 -2.55
N LEU A 402 12.46 13.37 -2.50
CA LEU A 402 13.72 12.85 -3.03
C LEU A 402 14.14 11.53 -2.35
N LEU A 403 13.89 11.38 -1.04
CA LEU A 403 14.16 10.12 -0.35
C LEU A 403 13.31 8.97 -0.89
N MET A 404 11.99 9.16 -1.02
CA MET A 404 11.12 8.12 -1.60
C MET A 404 11.51 7.76 -3.04
N GLU A 405 11.85 8.78 -3.86
CA GLU A 405 12.34 8.55 -5.23
C GLU A 405 13.66 7.77 -5.24
N ALA A 406 14.58 8.08 -4.31
CA ALA A 406 15.85 7.37 -4.18
C ALA A 406 15.65 5.91 -3.72
N GLU A 407 14.74 5.65 -2.77
CA GLU A 407 14.38 4.31 -2.32
C GLU A 407 13.76 3.49 -3.46
N PHE A 408 12.87 4.09 -4.26
CA PHE A 408 12.29 3.43 -5.43
C PHE A 408 13.32 3.16 -6.53
N ALA A 409 14.20 4.13 -6.82
CA ALA A 409 15.29 3.95 -7.80
C ALA A 409 16.27 2.86 -7.38
N TYR A 410 16.56 2.73 -6.08
CA TYR A 410 17.37 1.62 -5.56
C TYR A 410 16.67 0.27 -5.77
N PHE A 411 15.36 0.20 -5.52
CA PHE A 411 14.55 -0.99 -5.76
C PHE A 411 14.55 -1.41 -7.24
N GLU A 412 14.53 -0.44 -8.17
CA GLU A 412 14.65 -0.69 -9.62
C GLU A 412 16.07 -1.08 -10.08
N GLY A 413 17.06 -1.05 -9.18
CA GLY A 413 18.47 -1.32 -9.49
C GLY A 413 19.22 -0.15 -10.13
N ALA A 414 18.61 1.04 -10.19
CA ALA A 414 19.20 2.26 -10.72
C ALA A 414 20.09 2.95 -9.67
N TYR A 415 21.18 2.30 -9.26
CA TYR A 415 21.98 2.70 -8.09
C TYR A 415 22.64 4.07 -8.21
N GLU A 416 23.08 4.49 -9.40
CA GLU A 416 23.66 5.83 -9.60
C GLU A 416 22.60 6.93 -9.45
N LYS A 417 21.42 6.72 -10.02
CA LYS A 417 20.27 7.62 -9.85
C LYS A 417 19.84 7.68 -8.38
N ALA A 418 19.77 6.53 -7.71
CA ALA A 418 19.44 6.45 -6.29
C ALA A 418 20.45 7.21 -5.43
N ARG A 419 21.75 7.12 -5.75
CA ARG A 419 22.82 7.88 -5.09
C ARG A 419 22.59 9.38 -5.21
N ASP A 420 22.36 9.87 -6.42
CA ASP A 420 22.25 11.30 -6.70
C ASP A 420 21.01 11.88 -6.01
N LEU A 421 19.87 11.20 -6.10
CA LEU A 421 18.63 11.57 -5.40
C LEU A 421 18.81 11.54 -3.87
N ALA A 422 19.49 10.53 -3.32
CA ALA A 422 19.77 10.44 -1.89
C ALA A 422 20.68 11.58 -1.41
N PHE A 423 21.70 11.97 -2.18
CA PHE A 423 22.53 13.13 -1.85
C PHE A 423 21.74 14.44 -1.90
N ASP A 424 20.86 14.61 -2.88
CA ASP A 424 20.03 15.80 -2.94
C ASP A 424 18.98 15.83 -1.81
N SER A 425 18.46 14.67 -1.40
CA SER A 425 17.66 14.54 -0.17
C SER A 425 18.44 14.99 1.06
N LEU A 426 19.70 14.54 1.20
CA LEU A 426 20.60 14.91 2.30
C LEU A 426 20.81 16.43 2.39
N LYS A 427 21.03 17.09 1.24
CA LYS A 427 21.20 18.56 1.19
C LYS A 427 19.93 19.31 1.60
N ASN A 428 18.75 18.77 1.30
CA ASN A 428 17.47 19.45 1.53
C ASN A 428 16.87 19.20 2.91
N ALA A 429 17.09 18.02 3.50
CA ALA A 429 16.43 17.61 4.76
C ALA A 429 17.40 17.21 5.87
N GLY A 430 18.71 17.18 5.61
CA GLY A 430 19.69 16.64 6.54
C GLY A 430 19.68 15.11 6.57
N ASP A 431 20.42 14.54 7.50
CA ASP A 431 20.49 13.10 7.68
C ASP A 431 19.24 12.55 8.37
N SER A 432 18.90 11.31 8.04
CA SER A 432 17.89 10.53 8.75
C SER A 432 18.29 9.07 8.70
N ILE A 433 17.74 8.27 9.61
CA ILE A 433 18.04 6.83 9.66
C ILE A 433 17.78 6.11 8.33
N PHE A 434 16.67 6.43 7.66
CA PHE A 434 16.34 5.86 6.36
C PHE A 434 17.31 6.29 5.26
N LEU A 435 17.68 7.57 5.23
CA LEU A 435 18.61 8.08 4.24
C LEU A 435 20.02 7.50 4.42
N LEU A 436 20.48 7.38 5.66
CA LEU A 436 21.78 6.78 5.97
C LEU A 436 21.80 5.29 5.61
N ASN A 437 20.75 4.54 5.93
CA ASN A 437 20.61 3.15 5.52
C ASN A 437 20.59 3.01 3.99
N LEU A 438 19.84 3.86 3.29
CA LEU A 438 19.78 3.86 1.83
C LEU A 438 21.14 4.17 1.21
N LEU A 439 21.81 5.23 1.67
CA LEU A 439 23.15 5.58 1.21
C LEU A 439 24.14 4.43 1.46
N GLY A 440 24.11 3.81 2.64
CA GLY A 440 24.94 2.62 2.94
C GLY A 440 24.71 1.49 1.93
N LYS A 441 23.44 1.15 1.65
CA LYS A 441 23.06 0.13 0.66
C LYS A 441 23.49 0.52 -0.76
N VAL A 442 23.26 1.76 -1.17
CA VAL A 442 23.66 2.28 -2.50
C VAL A 442 25.18 2.22 -2.67
N MET A 443 25.94 2.67 -1.68
CA MET A 443 27.41 2.68 -1.74
C MET A 443 27.99 1.26 -1.78
N MET A 444 27.37 0.30 -1.08
CA MET A 444 27.72 -1.13 -1.21
C MET A 444 27.57 -1.62 -2.67
N GLN A 445 26.47 -1.27 -3.34
CA GLN A 445 26.25 -1.66 -4.74
C GLN A 445 27.25 -0.98 -5.69
N LEU A 446 27.62 0.27 -5.40
CA LEU A 446 28.63 1.03 -6.14
C LEU A 446 30.07 0.70 -5.73
N ARG A 447 30.28 -0.26 -4.81
CA ARG A 447 31.58 -0.74 -4.30
C ARG A 447 32.41 0.29 -3.55
N ASP A 448 31.79 1.38 -3.09
CA ASP A 448 32.39 2.28 -2.12
C ASP A 448 32.12 1.79 -0.69
N ILE A 449 32.83 0.73 -0.32
CA ILE A 449 32.66 0.03 0.97
C ILE A 449 33.01 0.94 2.15
N GLY A 450 34.00 1.83 1.99
CA GLY A 450 34.43 2.74 3.05
C GLY A 450 33.38 3.79 3.39
N THR A 451 32.73 4.38 2.37
CA THR A 451 31.61 5.30 2.60
C THR A 451 30.39 4.56 3.13
N ALA A 452 30.11 3.35 2.63
CA ALA A 452 29.01 2.53 3.14
C ALA A 452 29.13 2.27 4.65
N LEU A 453 30.32 1.87 5.12
CA LEU A 453 30.58 1.63 6.53
C LEU A 453 30.25 2.87 7.39
N LYS A 454 30.74 4.05 6.99
CA LYS A 454 30.46 5.31 7.71
C LYS A 454 28.97 5.63 7.79
N CYS A 455 28.22 5.37 6.71
CA CYS A 455 26.77 5.56 6.69
C CYS A 455 26.07 4.62 7.69
N PHE A 456 26.45 3.35 7.72
CA PHE A 456 25.89 2.38 8.66
C PHE A 456 26.28 2.67 10.12
N GLU A 457 27.54 3.03 10.40
CA GLU A 457 27.98 3.43 11.75
C GLU A 457 27.20 4.64 12.25
N LYS A 458 26.98 5.64 11.38
CA LYS A 458 26.18 6.81 11.73
C LYS A 458 24.70 6.46 11.96
N ALA A 459 24.13 5.57 11.16
CA ALA A 459 22.78 5.07 11.40
C ALA A 459 22.69 4.24 12.70
N GLN A 460 23.72 3.46 13.03
CA GLN A 460 23.80 2.70 14.27
C GLN A 460 23.86 3.59 15.51
N ALA A 461 24.55 4.73 15.42
CA ALA A 461 24.55 5.72 16.50
C ALA A 461 23.15 6.31 16.75
N LEU A 462 22.29 6.40 15.72
CA LEU A 462 20.91 6.87 15.86
C LEU A 462 19.97 5.80 16.43
N ALA A 463 20.18 4.53 16.07
CA ALA A 463 19.40 3.39 16.55
C ALA A 463 20.31 2.23 17.01
N PRO A 464 20.83 2.30 18.26
CA PRO A 464 21.81 1.34 18.77
C PRO A 464 21.28 -0.09 18.91
N GLN A 465 19.95 -0.26 18.94
CA GLN A 465 19.29 -1.55 19.18
C GLN A 465 19.12 -2.40 17.91
N ASN A 466 19.52 -1.88 16.74
CA ASN A 466 19.40 -2.62 15.48
C ASN A 466 20.52 -3.67 15.35
N LEU A 467 20.17 -4.93 15.59
CA LEU A 467 21.11 -6.06 15.55
C LEU A 467 21.54 -6.40 14.13
N VAL A 468 20.61 -6.33 13.17
CA VAL A 468 20.89 -6.65 11.77
C VAL A 468 21.95 -5.69 11.20
N ARG A 469 21.83 -4.39 11.51
CA ARG A 469 22.82 -3.40 11.10
C ARG A 469 24.18 -3.61 11.78
N LEU A 470 24.22 -3.97 13.07
CA LEU A 470 25.49 -4.32 13.74
C LEU A 470 26.19 -5.51 13.07
N CYS A 471 25.42 -6.53 12.70
CA CYS A 471 25.95 -7.69 11.97
C CYS A 471 26.49 -7.29 10.59
N GLN A 472 25.80 -6.40 9.87
CA GLN A 472 26.28 -5.84 8.59
C GLN A 472 27.57 -5.02 8.76
N ILE A 473 27.65 -4.19 9.79
CA ILE A 473 28.87 -3.42 10.13
C ILE A 473 30.04 -4.37 10.42
N ALA A 474 29.81 -5.40 11.22
CA ALA A 474 30.83 -6.40 11.55
C ALA A 474 31.35 -7.14 10.31
N GLU A 475 30.45 -7.52 9.39
CA GLU A 475 30.81 -8.17 8.12
C GLU A 475 31.65 -7.24 7.25
N ILE A 476 31.24 -5.97 7.09
CA ILE A 476 31.98 -4.98 6.31
C ILE A 476 33.37 -4.71 6.93
N GLN A 477 33.45 -4.58 8.26
CA GLN A 477 34.72 -4.38 8.97
C GLN A 477 35.67 -5.57 8.76
N ALA A 478 35.15 -6.81 8.78
CA ALA A 478 35.94 -8.01 8.51
C ALA A 478 36.47 -8.03 7.07
N ASP A 479 35.63 -7.68 6.09
CA ASP A 479 36.01 -7.63 4.67
C ASP A 479 37.06 -6.54 4.39
N LEU A 480 37.09 -5.47 5.19
CA LEU A 480 38.13 -4.44 5.15
C LEU A 480 39.41 -4.83 5.92
N GLY A 481 39.44 -6.00 6.58
CA GLY A 481 40.57 -6.46 7.40
C GLY A 481 40.64 -5.82 8.80
N GLU A 482 39.60 -5.11 9.23
CA GLU A 482 39.51 -4.49 10.55
C GLU A 482 39.00 -5.50 11.61
N THR A 483 39.73 -6.61 11.78
CA THR A 483 39.31 -7.76 12.59
C THR A 483 38.94 -7.40 14.03
N GLU A 484 39.70 -6.54 14.70
CA GLU A 484 39.42 -6.14 16.09
C GLU A 484 38.08 -5.39 16.22
N LYS A 485 37.79 -4.47 15.29
CA LYS A 485 36.51 -3.74 15.28
C LYS A 485 35.35 -4.66 14.94
N SER A 486 35.53 -5.56 13.97
CA SER A 486 34.53 -6.57 13.62
C SER A 486 34.15 -7.42 14.84
N GLN A 487 35.14 -7.90 15.60
CA GLN A 487 34.89 -8.66 16.83
C GLN A 487 34.21 -7.84 17.92
N ALA A 488 34.55 -6.56 18.07
CA ALA A 488 33.85 -5.66 18.99
C ALA A 488 32.37 -5.49 18.60
N SER A 489 32.07 -5.28 17.32
CA SER A 489 30.69 -5.19 16.80
C SER A 489 29.91 -6.50 17.01
N LEU A 490 30.55 -7.66 16.80
CA LEU A 490 29.95 -8.97 17.08
C LEU A 490 29.71 -9.22 18.57
N ALA A 491 30.57 -8.70 19.46
CA ALA A 491 30.38 -8.78 20.90
C ALA A 491 29.12 -8.00 21.32
N VAL A 492 28.98 -6.76 20.84
CA VAL A 492 27.77 -5.94 21.08
C VAL A 492 26.52 -6.62 20.54
N ALA A 493 26.55 -7.16 19.33
CA ALA A 493 25.42 -7.91 18.78
C ALA A 493 25.08 -9.15 19.62
N SER A 494 26.09 -9.83 20.17
CA SER A 494 25.91 -10.98 21.07
C SER A 494 25.32 -10.60 22.42
N GLU A 495 25.61 -9.41 22.94
CA GLU A 495 25.01 -8.90 24.18
C GLU A 495 23.53 -8.54 23.97
N LEU A 496 23.17 -8.06 22.77
CA LEU A 496 21.79 -7.74 22.42
C LEU A 496 20.93 -8.99 22.28
N ASP A 497 21.38 -9.99 21.52
CA ASP A 497 20.66 -11.24 21.33
C ASP A 497 21.62 -12.39 20.95
N PRO A 498 22.07 -13.19 21.95
CA PRO A 498 22.97 -14.32 21.73
C PRO A 498 22.41 -15.41 20.81
N ASP A 499 21.09 -15.57 20.80
CA ASP A 499 20.39 -16.64 20.10
C ASP A 499 19.99 -16.23 18.67
N SER A 500 20.42 -15.05 18.21
CA SER A 500 20.03 -14.51 16.91
C SER A 500 20.56 -15.36 15.76
N VAL A 501 19.68 -15.80 14.88
CA VAL A 501 20.06 -16.55 13.66
C VAL A 501 20.95 -15.68 12.77
N VAL A 502 20.62 -14.40 12.62
CA VAL A 502 21.39 -13.45 11.80
C VAL A 502 22.82 -13.30 12.33
N LEU A 503 22.99 -13.19 13.65
CA LEU A 503 24.32 -13.12 14.27
C LEU A 503 25.14 -14.38 14.02
N GLN A 504 24.53 -15.56 14.20
CA GLN A 504 25.20 -16.85 13.96
C GLN A 504 25.59 -17.00 12.49
N GLU A 505 24.72 -16.63 11.56
CA GLU A 505 25.03 -16.60 10.13
C GLU A 505 26.19 -15.65 9.82
N THR A 506 26.20 -14.44 10.38
CA THR A 506 27.28 -13.46 10.17
C THR A 506 28.61 -13.98 10.70
N ARG A 507 28.65 -14.60 11.87
CA ARG A 507 29.87 -15.25 12.39
C ARG A 507 30.39 -16.32 11.43
N ALA A 508 29.50 -17.17 10.92
CA ALA A 508 29.87 -18.19 9.95
C ALA A 508 30.39 -17.59 8.64
N LYS A 509 29.74 -16.54 8.10
CA LYS A 509 30.18 -15.84 6.88
C LYS A 509 31.58 -15.25 7.05
N ILE A 510 31.84 -14.56 8.15
CA ILE A 510 33.15 -13.97 8.47
C ILE A 510 34.22 -15.07 8.60
N ALA A 511 33.93 -16.15 9.34
CA ALA A 511 34.88 -17.27 9.51
C ALA A 511 35.21 -17.97 8.18
N ILE A 512 34.21 -18.15 7.30
CA ILE A 512 34.41 -18.71 5.96
C ILE A 512 35.29 -17.78 5.11
N ASN A 513 35.01 -16.47 5.10
CA ASN A 513 35.80 -15.49 4.34
C ASN A 513 37.26 -15.46 4.81
N ALA A 514 37.47 -15.49 6.13
CA ALA A 514 38.79 -15.56 6.75
C ALA A 514 39.50 -16.92 6.50
N GLY A 515 38.76 -17.99 6.19
CA GLY A 515 39.30 -19.34 6.09
C GLY A 515 39.69 -19.93 7.45
N SER A 516 38.97 -19.55 8.51
CA SER A 516 39.21 -19.95 9.89
C SER A 516 38.84 -21.41 10.15
N ASP A 517 39.54 -22.06 11.07
CA ASP A 517 39.34 -23.47 11.43
C ASP A 517 38.00 -23.71 12.15
N ASP A 518 37.43 -22.69 12.79
CA ASP A 518 36.13 -22.75 13.48
C ASP A 518 34.92 -22.64 12.55
N ALA A 519 35.11 -22.35 11.26
CA ALA A 519 34.02 -22.15 10.30
C ALA A 519 33.07 -23.36 10.20
N MET A 520 33.62 -24.58 10.26
CA MET A 520 32.81 -25.81 10.26
C MET A 520 31.97 -25.97 11.53
N GLN A 521 32.54 -25.60 12.68
CA GLN A 521 31.81 -25.65 13.95
C GLN A 521 30.63 -24.66 13.91
N LEU A 522 30.86 -23.42 13.47
CA LEU A 522 29.82 -22.40 13.36
C LEU A 522 28.70 -22.82 12.38
N MET A 523 29.06 -23.38 11.22
CA MET A 523 28.09 -23.90 10.26
C MET A 523 27.28 -25.09 10.79
N SER A 524 27.84 -25.92 11.67
CA SER A 524 27.12 -27.06 12.27
C SER A 524 26.06 -26.63 13.30
N GLN A 525 26.24 -25.48 13.93
CA GLN A 525 25.28 -24.90 14.88
C GLN A 525 24.05 -24.28 14.20
N LEU A 526 24.16 -23.94 12.91
CA LEU A 526 23.06 -23.35 12.17
C LEU A 526 21.97 -24.39 11.88
N LYS A 527 20.72 -24.07 12.27
CA LYS A 527 19.55 -24.88 11.91
C LYS A 527 19.43 -24.96 10.38
N ASP A 528 19.54 -23.82 9.72
CA ASP A 528 19.59 -23.69 8.27
C ASP A 528 20.88 -22.96 7.84
N ALA A 529 21.74 -23.65 7.09
CA ALA A 529 22.97 -23.10 6.54
C ALA A 529 22.81 -22.64 5.07
N GLY A 530 21.61 -22.79 4.49
CA GLY A 530 21.32 -22.43 3.10
C GLY A 530 21.54 -20.95 2.79
N ASN A 531 21.17 -20.06 3.71
CA ASN A 531 21.38 -18.62 3.57
C ASN A 531 22.86 -18.25 3.49
N VAL A 532 23.70 -18.86 4.34
CA VAL A 532 25.16 -18.66 4.31
C VAL A 532 25.72 -19.14 2.97
N VAL A 533 25.34 -20.34 2.53
CA VAL A 533 25.79 -20.90 1.23
C VAL A 533 25.36 -20.03 0.05
N SER A 534 24.12 -19.53 0.06
CA SER A 534 23.60 -18.61 -0.96
C SER A 534 24.41 -17.30 -1.00
N SER A 535 24.73 -16.75 0.18
CA SER A 535 25.57 -15.54 0.31
C SER A 535 26.97 -15.77 -0.27
N MET A 536 27.61 -16.90 0.06
CA MET A 536 28.94 -17.27 -0.46
C MET A 536 28.92 -17.48 -1.98
N ASN A 537 27.84 -18.05 -2.52
CA ASN A 537 27.65 -18.19 -3.95
C ASN A 537 27.55 -16.83 -4.64
N ASN A 538 26.76 -15.91 -4.10
CA ASN A 538 26.62 -14.56 -4.66
C ASN A 538 27.97 -13.82 -4.66
N LEU A 539 28.75 -13.95 -3.59
CA LEU A 539 30.10 -13.39 -3.49
C LEU A 539 31.04 -13.97 -4.56
N ALA A 540 31.10 -15.30 -4.71
CA ALA A 540 31.95 -15.97 -5.69
C ALA A 540 31.54 -15.63 -7.14
N VAL A 541 30.24 -15.53 -7.43
CA VAL A 541 29.74 -15.07 -8.74
C VAL A 541 30.11 -13.62 -9.00
N ALA A 542 30.01 -12.74 -7.99
CA ALA A 542 30.40 -11.35 -8.12
C ALA A 542 31.91 -11.20 -8.40
N MET A 543 32.76 -12.00 -7.76
CA MET A 543 34.21 -12.08 -8.05
C MET A 543 34.46 -12.51 -9.49
N ALA A 544 33.80 -13.58 -9.95
CA ALA A 544 33.94 -14.06 -11.33
C ALA A 544 33.51 -13.01 -12.37
N ARG A 545 32.42 -12.25 -12.10
CA ARG A 545 31.97 -11.14 -12.95
C ARG A 545 32.99 -10.00 -13.04
N CYS A 546 33.88 -9.87 -12.05
CA CYS A 546 34.98 -8.89 -12.05
C CYS A 546 36.24 -9.42 -12.73
N GLY A 547 36.18 -10.59 -13.38
CA GLY A 547 37.34 -11.25 -13.95
C GLY A 547 38.24 -11.95 -12.93
N LYS A 548 37.85 -11.98 -11.65
CA LYS A 548 38.58 -12.66 -10.57
C LYS A 548 38.01 -14.07 -10.35
N ILE A 549 38.14 -14.92 -11.36
CA ILE A 549 37.50 -16.25 -11.36
C ILE A 549 38.17 -17.18 -10.34
N GLU A 550 39.49 -17.07 -10.20
CA GLU A 550 40.32 -17.83 -9.27
C GLU A 550 39.96 -17.55 -7.81
N ASP A 551 39.68 -16.28 -7.47
CA ASP A 551 39.20 -15.87 -6.15
C ASP A 551 37.83 -16.50 -5.85
N GLY A 552 36.93 -16.51 -6.84
CA GLY A 552 35.63 -17.19 -6.71
C GLY A 552 35.76 -18.70 -6.50
N ILE A 553 36.70 -19.35 -7.20
CA ILE A 553 37.03 -20.77 -7.00
C ILE A 553 37.58 -21.00 -5.58
N ALA A 554 38.48 -20.14 -5.11
CA ALA A 554 39.02 -20.22 -3.75
C ALA A 554 37.91 -20.06 -2.70
N GLN A 555 36.95 -19.16 -2.92
CA GLN A 555 35.81 -18.94 -2.04
C GLN A 555 34.89 -20.17 -1.96
N TYR A 556 34.60 -20.83 -3.08
CA TYR A 556 33.85 -22.08 -3.05
C TYR A 556 34.59 -23.19 -2.29
N LYS A 557 35.91 -23.28 -2.41
CA LYS A 557 36.72 -24.24 -1.65
C LYS A 557 36.67 -23.96 -0.15
N LYS A 558 36.77 -22.70 0.28
CA LYS A 558 36.59 -22.29 1.70
C LYS A 558 35.20 -22.68 2.20
N THR A 559 34.16 -22.32 1.43
CA THR A 559 32.76 -22.65 1.77
C THR A 559 32.56 -24.16 1.92
N MET A 560 33.11 -24.96 0.99
CA MET A 560 33.01 -26.43 1.04
C MET A 560 33.68 -27.02 2.28
N ARG A 561 34.83 -26.49 2.70
CA ARG A 561 35.51 -26.93 3.94
C ARG A 561 34.72 -26.60 5.20
N ALA A 562 33.88 -25.56 5.16
CA ALA A 562 33.07 -25.15 6.29
C ALA A 562 31.73 -25.89 6.38
N ILE A 563 31.30 -26.63 5.35
CA ILE A 563 30.04 -27.37 5.41
C ILE A 563 30.28 -28.76 6.05
N PRO A 564 29.53 -29.12 7.10
CA PRO A 564 29.59 -30.46 7.70
C PRO A 564 29.23 -31.58 6.70
N ASN A 565 29.91 -32.73 6.82
CA ASN A 565 29.76 -33.86 5.88
C ASN A 565 28.35 -34.48 5.83
N ASP A 566 27.55 -34.33 6.90
CA ASP A 566 26.18 -34.80 6.98
C ASP A 566 25.19 -33.92 6.18
N ARG A 567 25.58 -32.69 5.82
CA ARG A 567 24.78 -31.76 4.98
C ARG A 567 25.01 -31.99 3.48
N VAL A 568 24.79 -33.23 3.04
CA VAL A 568 25.13 -33.74 1.69
C VAL A 568 24.57 -32.87 0.55
N ASP A 569 23.33 -32.38 0.66
CA ASP A 569 22.70 -31.53 -0.37
C ASP A 569 23.35 -30.13 -0.49
N LEU A 570 23.77 -29.53 0.63
CA LEU A 570 24.45 -28.24 0.62
C LEU A 570 25.86 -28.37 0.03
N LEU A 571 26.58 -29.43 0.41
CA LEU A 571 27.87 -29.77 -0.20
C LEU A 571 27.74 -29.96 -1.71
N ALA A 572 26.75 -30.75 -2.16
CA ALA A 572 26.50 -30.99 -3.57
C ALA A 572 26.18 -29.69 -4.34
N THR A 573 25.47 -28.76 -3.71
CA THR A 573 25.16 -27.45 -4.28
C THR A 573 26.43 -26.60 -4.49
N VAL A 574 27.28 -26.52 -3.48
CA VAL A 574 28.55 -25.78 -3.57
C VAL A 574 29.51 -26.43 -4.57
N GLN A 575 29.61 -27.76 -4.57
CA GLN A 575 30.41 -28.52 -5.53
C GLN A 575 29.94 -28.28 -6.97
N PHE A 576 28.63 -28.30 -7.21
CA PHE A 576 28.07 -28.01 -8.53
C PHE A 576 28.44 -26.60 -8.99
N ASN A 577 28.31 -25.58 -8.13
CA ASN A 577 28.66 -24.20 -8.48
C ASN A 577 30.17 -24.00 -8.66
N LEU A 578 31.00 -24.71 -7.89
CA LEU A 578 32.45 -24.77 -8.10
C LEU A 578 32.81 -25.37 -9.46
N ALA A 579 32.12 -26.46 -9.88
CA ALA A 579 32.32 -27.03 -11.20
C ALA A 579 31.94 -26.02 -12.32
N LEU A 580 30.85 -25.28 -12.16
CA LEU A 580 30.50 -24.20 -13.10
C LEU A 580 31.56 -23.10 -13.14
N ALA A 581 32.16 -22.74 -12.00
CA ALA A 581 33.26 -21.77 -11.95
C ALA A 581 34.50 -22.29 -12.69
N HIS A 582 34.87 -23.56 -12.51
CA HIS A 582 35.95 -24.19 -13.28
C HIS A 582 35.68 -24.20 -14.78
N LEU A 583 34.44 -24.49 -15.20
CA LEU A 583 34.08 -24.43 -16.62
C LEU A 583 34.18 -23.00 -17.18
N ARG A 584 33.82 -21.98 -16.40
CA ARG A 584 34.00 -20.57 -16.79
C ARG A 584 35.49 -20.18 -16.90
N ALA A 585 36.35 -20.81 -16.11
CA ALA A 585 37.81 -20.70 -16.20
C ALA A 585 38.42 -21.57 -17.32
N ASN A 586 37.59 -22.24 -18.14
CA ASN A 586 38.02 -23.20 -19.16
C ASN A 586 38.84 -24.40 -18.61
N ALA A 587 38.68 -24.71 -17.32
CA ALA A 587 39.31 -25.85 -16.65
C ALA A 587 38.36 -27.06 -16.69
N LEU A 588 38.40 -27.82 -17.78
CA LEU A 588 37.47 -28.92 -18.04
C LEU A 588 37.69 -30.13 -17.11
N ASP A 589 38.93 -30.52 -16.84
CA ASP A 589 39.23 -31.70 -16.04
C ASP A 589 38.79 -31.54 -14.57
N PRO A 590 39.11 -30.43 -13.86
CA PRO A 590 38.61 -30.21 -12.50
C PRO A 590 37.07 -30.17 -12.43
N ALA A 591 36.41 -29.66 -13.47
CA ALA A 591 34.95 -29.67 -13.53
C ALA A 591 34.39 -31.09 -13.68
N LYS A 592 35.01 -31.95 -14.50
CA LYS A 592 34.61 -33.36 -14.65
C LYS A 592 34.80 -34.14 -13.35
N GLU A 593 35.91 -33.95 -12.67
CA GLU A 593 36.23 -34.61 -11.39
C GLU A 593 35.12 -34.37 -10.35
N ILE A 594 34.50 -33.18 -10.37
CA ILE A 594 33.39 -32.85 -9.47
C ILE A 594 32.04 -33.35 -10.00
N LEU A 595 31.75 -33.14 -11.29
CA LEU A 595 30.43 -33.43 -11.87
C LEU A 595 30.14 -34.93 -11.99
N VAL A 596 31.15 -35.76 -12.24
CA VAL A 596 30.96 -37.22 -12.42
C VAL A 596 30.40 -37.87 -11.14
N PRO A 597 31.03 -37.71 -9.95
CA PRO A 597 30.46 -38.20 -8.70
C PRO A 597 29.06 -37.63 -8.42
N LEU A 598 28.85 -36.32 -8.65
CA LEU A 598 27.55 -35.68 -8.44
C LEU A 598 26.43 -36.27 -9.31
N SER A 599 26.74 -36.64 -10.55
CA SER A 599 25.78 -37.26 -11.47
C SER A 599 25.41 -38.70 -11.12
N GLN A 600 26.22 -39.37 -10.32
CA GLN A 600 26.03 -40.76 -9.88
C GLN A 600 25.41 -40.86 -8.47
N GLY A 601 25.50 -39.80 -7.67
CA GLY A 601 24.90 -39.74 -6.32
C GLY A 601 23.41 -39.42 -6.30
N PHE A 602 22.79 -39.54 -5.12
CA PHE A 602 21.36 -39.26 -4.88
C PHE A 602 21.17 -37.87 -4.25
N THR A 603 21.57 -36.82 -4.96
CA THR A 603 21.43 -35.43 -4.48
C THR A 603 20.55 -34.61 -5.42
N LYS A 604 20.08 -33.46 -4.96
CA LYS A 604 19.30 -32.51 -5.79
C LYS A 604 20.03 -32.06 -7.06
N MET A 605 21.36 -32.21 -7.12
CA MET A 605 22.19 -31.80 -8.27
C MET A 605 22.48 -32.92 -9.28
N GLN A 606 22.01 -34.14 -9.07
CA GLN A 606 22.28 -35.30 -9.94
C GLN A 606 21.91 -35.03 -11.40
N GLY A 607 20.63 -34.65 -11.65
CA GLY A 607 20.13 -34.41 -13.00
C GLY A 607 20.80 -33.24 -13.71
N LYS A 608 21.08 -32.15 -12.96
CA LYS A 608 21.80 -30.97 -13.50
C LYS A 608 23.23 -31.32 -13.87
N SER A 609 23.92 -32.11 -13.05
CA SER A 609 25.29 -32.55 -13.29
C SER A 609 25.39 -33.47 -14.51
N ALA A 610 24.48 -34.45 -14.63
CA ALA A 610 24.40 -35.33 -15.80
C ALA A 610 24.16 -34.56 -17.11
N ALA A 611 23.31 -33.52 -17.08
CA ALA A 611 23.03 -32.68 -18.23
C ALA A 611 24.26 -31.88 -18.68
N ILE A 612 25.03 -31.29 -17.75
CA ILE A 612 26.27 -30.58 -18.05
C ILE A 612 27.30 -31.56 -18.65
N LEU A 613 27.52 -32.73 -18.04
CA LEU A 613 28.46 -33.74 -18.56
C LEU A 613 28.10 -34.21 -19.98
N LYS A 614 26.81 -34.36 -20.29
CA LYS A 614 26.36 -34.68 -21.66
C LYS A 614 26.75 -33.57 -22.64
N ARG A 615 26.57 -32.29 -22.27
CA ARG A 615 26.98 -31.14 -23.09
C ARG A 615 28.51 -31.08 -23.25
N MET A 616 29.27 -31.38 -22.20
CA MET A 616 30.74 -31.45 -22.26
C MET A 616 31.22 -32.49 -23.29
N LYS A 617 30.66 -33.71 -23.24
CA LYS A 617 30.99 -34.77 -24.22
C LYS A 617 30.65 -34.36 -25.65
N GLN A 618 29.51 -33.70 -25.86
CA GLN A 618 29.11 -33.21 -27.19
C GLN A 618 30.06 -32.12 -27.71
N ALA A 619 30.45 -31.17 -26.86
CA ALA A 619 31.40 -30.12 -27.19
C ALA A 619 32.78 -30.69 -27.57
N GLU A 620 33.26 -31.69 -26.81
CA GLU A 620 34.50 -32.42 -27.10
C GLU A 620 34.45 -33.16 -28.44
N THR A 621 33.34 -33.83 -28.76
CA THR A 621 33.19 -34.53 -30.04
C THR A 621 33.10 -33.59 -31.25
N LEU A 622 32.64 -32.35 -31.04
CA LEU A 622 32.44 -31.36 -32.11
C LEU A 622 33.62 -30.38 -32.25
N GLY A 623 34.58 -30.37 -31.31
CA GLY A 623 35.70 -29.43 -31.30
C GLY A 623 35.30 -27.97 -31.04
N VAL A 624 34.15 -27.73 -30.40
CA VAL A 624 33.59 -26.38 -30.15
C VAL A 624 33.63 -26.09 -28.65
N PRO A 625 34.05 -24.88 -28.20
CA PRO A 625 34.03 -24.52 -26.79
C PRO A 625 32.61 -24.55 -26.20
N ILE A 626 32.50 -24.95 -24.93
CA ILE A 626 31.21 -24.98 -24.21
C ILE A 626 30.70 -23.56 -24.03
N GLN A 627 29.67 -23.20 -24.81
CA GLN A 627 28.95 -21.96 -24.62
C GLN A 627 27.90 -22.13 -23.53
N PHE A 628 28.12 -21.50 -22.38
CA PHE A 628 27.04 -21.24 -21.42
C PHE A 628 26.15 -20.15 -22.01
N LYS A 629 24.82 -20.27 -21.87
CA LYS A 629 23.94 -19.10 -22.07
C LYS A 629 24.54 -17.98 -21.21
N LYS A 630 24.89 -16.84 -21.83
CA LYS A 630 25.14 -15.62 -21.06
C LYS A 630 23.91 -15.45 -20.15
N GLU A 631 24.11 -15.46 -18.83
CA GLU A 631 23.12 -14.87 -17.94
C GLU A 631 22.86 -13.45 -18.46
N PRO A 632 21.61 -12.97 -18.46
CA PRO A 632 21.31 -11.65 -18.99
C PRO A 632 22.27 -10.65 -18.34
N SER A 633 23.14 -10.08 -19.17
CA SER A 633 23.79 -8.83 -18.81
C SER A 633 22.68 -7.87 -18.46
N VAL A 634 22.80 -7.15 -17.34
CA VAL A 634 21.98 -5.98 -17.06
C VAL A 634 21.93 -5.18 -18.36
N GLU A 635 20.75 -5.12 -18.97
CA GLU A 635 20.55 -4.38 -20.20
C GLU A 635 20.94 -2.94 -19.89
N THR A 636 22.03 -2.48 -20.49
CA THR A 636 22.11 -1.08 -20.87
C THR A 636 20.89 -0.84 -21.76
N LEU A 637 19.91 -0.13 -21.21
CA LEU A 637 18.71 0.30 -21.91
C LEU A 637 19.11 0.82 -23.30
N PRO A 638 18.40 0.42 -24.37
CA PRO A 638 18.67 0.97 -25.69
C PRO A 638 18.45 2.48 -25.64
N SER A 639 19.47 3.22 -26.05
CA SER A 639 19.36 4.64 -26.39
C SER A 639 18.24 4.79 -27.42
N MET A 640 17.21 5.57 -27.08
CA MET A 640 16.21 6.00 -28.05
C MET A 640 16.88 6.86 -29.13
N THR A 641 17.25 6.25 -30.25
CA THR A 641 17.55 6.96 -31.49
C THR A 641 16.24 7.43 -32.11
N VAL A 642 16.11 8.76 -32.22
CA VAL A 642 15.13 9.47 -33.01
C VAL A 642 15.19 8.97 -34.46
N ALA A 643 14.12 8.32 -34.93
CA ALA A 643 13.98 7.97 -36.33
C ALA A 643 13.22 9.09 -37.05
N THR A 644 13.94 9.74 -37.96
CA THR A 644 13.44 10.72 -38.90
C THR A 644 12.57 10.07 -39.98
N ASP A 645 11.49 10.76 -40.28
CA ASP A 645 10.52 10.58 -41.35
C ASP A 645 11.16 10.57 -42.75
N THR A 646 10.79 9.61 -43.61
CA THR A 646 10.73 9.80 -45.08
C THR A 646 9.85 8.74 -45.75
N GLY A 647 8.72 9.19 -46.36
CA GLY A 647 8.05 8.66 -47.58
C GLY A 647 7.50 7.22 -47.53
N GLY A 648 6.25 6.90 -47.90
CA GLY A 648 5.35 7.47 -48.90
C GLY A 648 4.83 6.31 -49.77
N GLY A 649 3.53 6.09 -49.83
CA GLY A 649 2.93 5.03 -50.65
C GLY A 649 1.45 4.80 -50.35
N SER A 650 0.59 5.40 -51.17
CA SER A 650 -0.87 5.38 -51.09
C SER A 650 -1.47 4.02 -51.43
N GLU A 651 -2.36 3.51 -50.58
CA GLU A 651 -3.51 2.72 -51.00
C GLU A 651 -4.75 3.22 -50.26
N VAL A 652 -5.71 3.69 -51.05
CA VAL A 652 -7.01 4.17 -50.61
C VAL A 652 -7.86 2.95 -50.25
N LEU A 653 -8.02 2.70 -48.94
CA LEU A 653 -9.04 1.82 -48.39
C LEU A 653 -10.00 2.69 -47.58
N GLU A 654 -11.27 2.69 -47.98
CA GLU A 654 -12.35 3.38 -47.26
C GLU A 654 -12.37 2.94 -45.77
N PRO A 655 -12.52 3.87 -44.82
CA PRO A 655 -12.43 3.54 -43.41
C PRO A 655 -13.70 2.82 -42.94
N LYS A 656 -13.55 1.54 -42.60
CA LYS A 656 -14.45 0.89 -41.63
C LYS A 656 -14.19 1.52 -40.26
N GLU A 657 -14.86 2.63 -40.00
CA GLU A 657 -14.80 3.38 -38.75
C GLU A 657 -15.23 2.54 -37.52
N ALA A 658 -14.32 2.50 -36.53
CA ALA A 658 -14.60 2.75 -35.10
C ALA A 658 -15.72 1.98 -34.38
N LEU A 659 -15.60 0.65 -34.26
CA LEU A 659 -16.36 -0.14 -33.27
C LEU A 659 -15.49 -0.82 -32.19
N LEU A 660 -14.16 -0.66 -32.26
CA LEU A 660 -13.20 -1.31 -31.34
C LEU A 660 -12.75 -0.45 -30.14
N ASP A 661 -13.06 0.85 -30.12
CA ASP A 661 -12.52 1.80 -29.11
C ASP A 661 -13.21 1.72 -27.73
N ASN A 662 -14.52 1.47 -27.70
CA ASN A 662 -15.31 1.59 -26.46
C ASN A 662 -15.06 0.50 -25.40
N ARG A 663 -14.63 -0.71 -25.79
CA ARG A 663 -14.41 -1.81 -24.82
C ARG A 663 -13.09 -1.69 -24.07
N HIS A 664 -12.07 -1.11 -24.72
CA HIS A 664 -10.77 -0.93 -24.09
C HIS A 664 -10.84 0.13 -22.98
N GLU A 665 -11.47 1.28 -23.26
CA GLU A 665 -11.68 2.34 -22.26
C GLU A 665 -12.53 1.86 -21.07
N GLU A 666 -13.61 1.11 -21.33
CA GLU A 666 -14.42 0.48 -20.28
C GLU A 666 -13.59 -0.43 -19.38
N LEU A 667 -12.75 -1.28 -19.98
CA LEU A 667 -11.91 -2.23 -19.26
C LEU A 667 -10.84 -1.52 -18.45
N VAL A 668 -10.19 -0.50 -19.02
CA VAL A 668 -9.22 0.35 -18.31
C VAL A 668 -9.90 1.07 -17.14
N SER A 669 -11.07 1.68 -17.37
CA SER A 669 -11.83 2.36 -16.33
C SER A 669 -12.22 1.41 -15.19
N ALA A 670 -12.65 0.20 -15.50
CA ALA A 670 -12.98 -0.82 -14.50
C ALA A 670 -11.75 -1.29 -13.70
N LEU A 671 -10.57 -1.39 -14.34
CA LEU A 671 -9.33 -1.80 -13.67
C LEU A 671 -8.78 -0.73 -12.71
N ILE A 672 -9.02 0.55 -12.98
CA ILE A 672 -8.48 1.67 -12.17
C ILE A 672 -9.46 2.19 -11.11
N SER A 673 -10.75 1.86 -11.19
CA SER A 673 -11.78 2.40 -10.29
C SER A 673 -11.87 1.62 -8.98
N ARG A 674 -11.88 2.32 -7.84
CA ARG A 674 -12.18 1.72 -6.53
C ARG A 674 -13.58 2.10 -6.04
N PRO A 675 -14.22 1.25 -5.23
CA PRO A 675 -15.44 1.62 -4.53
C PRO A 675 -15.28 2.93 -3.77
N GLY A 676 -16.14 3.91 -4.07
CA GLY A 676 -16.12 5.21 -3.40
C GLY A 676 -15.31 6.31 -4.10
N ASP A 677 -14.50 5.99 -5.12
CA ASP A 677 -13.74 7.02 -5.86
C ASP A 677 -14.68 7.98 -6.59
N ARG A 678 -15.80 7.45 -7.10
CA ARG A 678 -16.84 8.17 -7.84
C ARG A 678 -18.13 8.25 -7.02
N CYS A 679 -18.08 8.94 -5.88
CA CYS A 679 -19.22 9.07 -4.97
C CYS A 679 -19.70 7.68 -4.48
N CYS A 680 -21.00 7.38 -4.51
CA CYS A 680 -21.53 6.08 -4.09
C CYS A 680 -21.38 4.96 -5.15
N TYR A 681 -20.72 5.21 -6.29
CA TYR A 681 -20.48 4.19 -7.32
C TYR A 681 -19.66 3.01 -6.76
N MET A 682 -20.10 1.79 -7.09
CA MET A 682 -19.58 0.51 -6.56
C MET A 682 -19.70 0.34 -5.03
N ILE A 683 -20.28 1.30 -4.32
CA ILE A 683 -20.63 1.19 -2.89
C ILE A 683 -22.11 0.85 -2.74
N PHE A 684 -22.97 1.47 -3.55
CA PHE A 684 -24.42 1.26 -3.51
C PHE A 684 -24.89 0.58 -4.79
N GLN A 685 -25.77 -0.40 -4.65
CA GLN A 685 -26.48 -1.01 -5.76
C GLN A 685 -27.92 -1.30 -5.31
N MET A 686 -28.90 -0.84 -6.10
CA MET A 686 -30.31 -1.14 -5.82
C MET A 686 -30.64 -2.60 -6.12
N SER A 687 -31.48 -3.21 -5.29
CA SER A 687 -32.00 -4.57 -5.55
C SER A 687 -32.87 -4.63 -6.81
N SER A 688 -33.57 -3.53 -7.13
CA SER A 688 -34.38 -3.39 -8.34
C SER A 688 -34.32 -1.97 -8.87
N GLN A 689 -33.78 -1.80 -10.08
CA GLN A 689 -33.76 -0.49 -10.74
C GLN A 689 -35.14 -0.12 -11.31
N PRO A 690 -35.56 1.15 -11.22
CA PRO A 690 -36.77 1.62 -11.88
C PRO A 690 -36.75 1.31 -13.38
N PRO A 691 -37.83 0.75 -13.98
CA PRO A 691 -37.85 0.41 -15.40
C PRO A 691 -37.52 1.58 -16.33
N GLN A 692 -37.88 2.79 -15.91
CA GLN A 692 -37.59 4.03 -16.64
C GLN A 692 -36.08 4.29 -16.77
N VAL A 693 -35.29 3.97 -15.74
CA VAL A 693 -33.83 4.15 -15.75
C VAL A 693 -33.18 3.20 -16.77
N LYS A 694 -33.65 1.95 -16.84
CA LYS A 694 -33.17 0.99 -17.85
C LYS A 694 -33.38 1.53 -19.26
N LYS A 695 -34.57 2.07 -19.53
CA LYS A 695 -34.89 2.70 -20.82
C LYS A 695 -34.01 3.91 -21.11
N MET A 696 -33.75 4.76 -20.11
CA MET A 696 -32.87 5.93 -20.25
C MET A 696 -31.43 5.56 -20.61
N LEU A 697 -30.95 4.39 -20.19
CA LEU A 697 -29.60 3.88 -20.45
C LEU A 697 -29.46 3.06 -21.74
N GLU A 698 -30.56 2.76 -22.46
CA GLU A 698 -30.53 2.01 -23.72
C GLU A 698 -29.70 2.75 -24.79
N GLN A 699 -29.81 4.08 -24.82
CA GLN A 699 -29.01 4.93 -25.69
C GLN A 699 -27.78 5.43 -24.95
N LYS A 700 -26.61 5.29 -25.59
CA LYS A 700 -25.32 5.73 -25.03
C LYS A 700 -24.91 7.07 -25.64
N LEU A 701 -24.38 7.96 -24.80
CA LEU A 701 -23.72 9.19 -25.27
C LEU A 701 -22.45 8.82 -26.05
N ARG A 702 -22.21 9.54 -27.15
CA ARG A 702 -20.95 9.49 -27.89
C ARG A 702 -20.02 10.55 -27.33
N TYR A 703 -18.77 10.18 -27.12
CA TYR A 703 -17.73 11.05 -26.59
C TYR A 703 -16.40 10.65 -27.20
N LYS A 704 -15.61 11.63 -27.64
CA LYS A 704 -14.23 11.40 -28.05
C LYS A 704 -13.37 12.58 -27.63
N LYS A 705 -12.38 12.33 -26.77
CA LYS A 705 -11.43 13.37 -26.36
C LYS A 705 -10.71 13.91 -27.60
N ARG A 706 -10.66 15.22 -27.74
CA ARG A 706 -9.98 15.93 -28.84
C ARG A 706 -8.77 16.64 -28.26
N ASP A 707 -7.65 16.58 -28.98
CA ASP A 707 -6.51 17.40 -28.64
C ASP A 707 -6.85 18.87 -28.88
N VAL A 708 -6.54 19.70 -27.88
CA VAL A 708 -6.68 21.15 -28.01
C VAL A 708 -5.67 21.61 -29.06
N ILE A 709 -6.16 22.02 -30.23
CA ILE A 709 -5.34 22.70 -31.22
C ILE A 709 -4.96 24.06 -30.62
N ASN A 710 -3.79 24.14 -30.00
CA ASN A 710 -3.20 25.40 -29.55
C ASN A 710 -2.88 26.25 -30.78
N LYS A 711 -3.75 27.22 -31.09
CA LYS A 711 -3.53 28.17 -32.19
C LYS A 711 -2.34 29.13 -31.96
N ASP A 712 -1.64 29.04 -30.83
CA ASP A 712 -0.46 29.86 -30.52
C ASP A 712 0.89 29.23 -30.94
N GLN A 713 0.91 28.09 -31.63
CA GLN A 713 2.14 27.54 -32.23
C GLN A 713 2.30 27.86 -33.73
N THR A 714 1.47 28.73 -34.29
CA THR A 714 1.67 29.28 -35.64
C THR A 714 1.56 30.81 -35.62
N ARG A 715 2.51 31.46 -34.94
CA ARG A 715 2.95 32.81 -35.26
C ARG A 715 4.41 33.04 -34.88
#